data_AF-A0AAD7XGH6-F1
#
_entry.id   AF-A0AAD7XGH6-F1
#
_cell.length_a   1.000
_cell.length_b   1.000
_cell.length_c   1.000
_cell.angle_alpha   90.00
_cell.angle_beta   90.00
_cell.angle_gamma   90.00
#
_symmetry.space_group_name_H-M   'P 1'
#
loop_
_entity.id
_entity.type
_entity.pdbx_description
1 polymer ?
#
loop_
_entity_poly.entity_id
_entity_poly.type
_entity_poly.pdbx_seq_one_letter_code
_entity_poly.pdbx_strand_id
1 'polypeptide(L)'
;MIHGYESHFNFSSHILKFYPETSPWDLTPEIFSVRPKQTAPCLDFPDSLKPAALEQAKKSKLNPFHFMCGRNPFVLDMPPPPDATIPVTVSEAVPPLMSWSVSGDVQYEFVDELHVGDSGLVYRIRAGHDVRVFKLHIGQDASIRFRTEMDAYAYLASRNVVEVIPQCFGWIELGFLLECARGVPSRLLAVLREEKISVMRGLVFEDLVDAQRLSVHNISLDVGESALQALHQFHSAYILHGKPVKDNVLVFPETKRVVWVGFSHAVCQGSVTREALLAELAEGWAFIYQRLVPDGFIGWEPGPDAIDPRTLVDDVAPVLIQPTHHRPSKPTIKEETVAILASYPDINLFSWDPPIFHLTPGPRRDHQYDTDEFLEAVKVEHRQHTFNPFGKWYGPCPCRIDEPDIFTGGPDERCVHGASVQVIPIRQIPTETQVEFVEYLKYSSNHPLLRVRIGSAEYLLKIFSMNWKGKKNHAACKPRFMTERDAYSHLTHHGACAAGAVPQCHGWFELSRAHVDNANAAIRRAYADEPPPWLVSPVFEDGSPSAAIVLEYLPESEEITLDNVTPARAELAVRSLSRVHCSYVVHGDVTNMKNLRLIRGHGDTPDRVVVLDFDHSRMSSWKRAWPLRIRFYNELMTLWAHLYSWMIPMQRTYCKATKHPHAIEL
;
A
#
# COMPACT_ATOMS: atom_id res chain seq x y z
N MET A 1 -34.40 -5.76 6.12
CA MET A 1 -33.82 -5.21 4.87
C MET A 1 -32.35 -5.56 4.89
N ILE A 2 -31.88 -6.30 3.88
CA ILE A 2 -30.45 -6.63 3.71
C ILE A 2 -29.99 -5.76 2.55
N HIS A 3 -29.10 -4.80 2.82
CA HIS A 3 -28.38 -4.16 1.71
C HIS A 3 -27.35 -5.17 1.20
N GLY A 4 -27.46 -5.52 -0.08
CA GLY A 4 -26.55 -6.46 -0.70
C GLY A 4 -25.15 -5.88 -0.76
N TYR A 5 -24.22 -6.50 -0.02
CA TYR A 5 -22.89 -6.66 -0.56
C TYR A 5 -23.04 -7.58 -1.77
N GLU A 6 -23.13 -7.00 -2.96
CA GLU A 6 -22.97 -7.77 -4.18
C GLU A 6 -21.61 -8.45 -4.11
N SER A 7 -21.59 -9.77 -4.29
CA SER A 7 -20.35 -10.53 -4.44
C SER A 7 -19.73 -10.14 -5.77
N HIS A 8 -18.98 -9.04 -5.78
CA HIS A 8 -18.30 -8.47 -6.94
C HIS A 8 -17.24 -9.46 -7.46
N PHE A 9 -17.70 -10.43 -8.26
CA PHE A 9 -16.86 -11.37 -9.00
C PHE A 9 -15.82 -10.58 -9.79
N ASN A 10 -14.57 -11.05 -9.77
CA ASN A 10 -13.60 -10.59 -10.74
C ASN A 10 -13.99 -11.19 -12.11
N PHE A 11 -14.45 -10.34 -13.03
CA PHE A 11 -14.91 -10.73 -14.36
C PHE A 11 -13.79 -11.21 -15.29
N SER A 12 -12.51 -11.02 -14.95
CA SER A 12 -11.37 -11.40 -15.80
C SER A 12 -11.41 -12.86 -16.27
N SER A 13 -11.83 -13.81 -15.44
CA SER A 13 -11.98 -15.23 -15.82
C SER A 13 -13.15 -15.48 -16.79
N HIS A 14 -14.16 -14.62 -16.81
CA HIS A 14 -15.25 -14.65 -17.78
C HIS A 14 -14.87 -13.95 -19.08
N ILE A 15 -14.20 -12.79 -18.99
CA ILE A 15 -13.62 -12.07 -20.14
C ILE A 15 -12.65 -13.00 -20.89
N LEU A 16 -11.70 -13.61 -20.19
CA LEU A 16 -10.66 -14.48 -20.75
C LEU A 16 -11.21 -15.68 -21.55
N LYS A 17 -12.46 -16.10 -21.30
CA LYS A 17 -13.11 -17.16 -22.07
C LYS A 17 -13.58 -16.72 -23.46
N PHE A 18 -13.82 -15.43 -23.66
CA PHE A 18 -14.34 -14.85 -24.90
C PHE A 18 -13.44 -13.76 -25.49
N TYR A 19 -12.30 -13.46 -24.86
CA TYR A 19 -11.34 -12.47 -25.32
C TYR A 19 -10.25 -13.13 -26.18
N PRO A 20 -9.88 -12.56 -27.34
CA PRO A 20 -10.26 -11.24 -27.86
C PRO A 20 -11.47 -11.24 -28.80
N GLU A 21 -12.18 -12.35 -28.99
CA GLU A 21 -13.24 -12.48 -29.99
C GLU A 21 -14.52 -11.70 -29.64
N THR A 22 -14.72 -11.38 -28.36
CA THR A 22 -15.78 -10.52 -27.84
C THR A 22 -15.16 -9.34 -27.07
N SER A 23 -15.62 -8.14 -27.41
CA SER A 23 -15.25 -6.90 -26.75
C SER A 23 -15.71 -6.85 -25.28
N PRO A 24 -14.84 -6.45 -24.33
CA PRO A 24 -15.23 -6.19 -22.95
C PRO A 24 -16.32 -5.12 -22.78
N TRP A 25 -16.55 -4.28 -23.79
CA TRP A 25 -17.62 -3.29 -23.82
C TRP A 25 -18.97 -3.88 -24.29
N ASP A 26 -18.95 -5.00 -25.01
CA ASP A 26 -20.15 -5.64 -25.61
C ASP A 26 -20.64 -6.87 -24.80
N LEU A 27 -19.93 -7.25 -23.74
CA LEU A 27 -20.33 -8.34 -22.85
C LEU A 27 -21.60 -7.98 -22.06
N THR A 28 -22.49 -8.98 -21.89
CA THR A 28 -23.79 -8.81 -21.23
C THR A 28 -23.92 -9.78 -20.04
N PRO A 29 -24.26 -9.29 -18.82
CA PRO A 29 -24.45 -7.89 -18.44
C PRO A 29 -23.16 -7.05 -18.56
N GLU A 30 -23.33 -5.73 -18.74
CA GLU A 30 -22.23 -4.77 -18.89
C GLU A 30 -21.22 -4.90 -17.73
N ILE A 31 -19.93 -5.00 -18.06
CA ILE A 31 -18.87 -5.15 -17.05
C ILE A 31 -18.59 -3.79 -16.41
N PHE A 32 -19.20 -3.57 -15.25
CA PHE A 32 -18.93 -2.42 -14.41
C PHE A 32 -17.42 -2.19 -14.22
N SER A 33 -16.96 -0.96 -14.48
CA SER A 33 -15.57 -0.49 -14.36
C SER A 33 -14.66 -0.68 -15.59
N VAL A 34 -15.12 -1.25 -16.72
CA VAL A 34 -14.39 -1.15 -18.01
C VAL A 34 -14.19 0.33 -18.36
N ARG A 35 -15.29 1.09 -18.35
CA ARG A 35 -15.28 2.54 -18.09
C ARG A 35 -15.25 2.76 -16.57
N PRO A 36 -14.25 3.44 -16.00
CA PRO A 36 -14.40 4.04 -14.68
C PRO A 36 -15.58 5.02 -14.72
N LYS A 37 -16.56 4.89 -13.83
CA LYS A 37 -17.63 5.89 -13.74
C LYS A 37 -17.02 7.24 -13.35
N GLN A 38 -17.41 8.32 -14.03
CA GLN A 38 -17.13 9.71 -13.60
C GLN A 38 -17.49 9.98 -12.14
N THR A 39 -18.42 9.19 -11.59
CA THR A 39 -18.94 9.26 -10.22
C THR A 39 -18.47 8.11 -9.33
N ALA A 40 -17.27 7.59 -9.58
CA ALA A 40 -16.44 6.93 -8.57
C ALA A 40 -15.30 7.88 -8.12
N PRO A 41 -15.60 9.04 -7.49
CA PRO A 41 -14.58 9.76 -6.77
C PRO A 41 -14.04 8.85 -5.66
N CYS A 42 -12.86 9.14 -5.15
CA CYS A 42 -12.52 8.67 -3.81
C CYS A 42 -13.46 9.39 -2.82
N LEU A 43 -14.57 8.74 -2.45
CA LEU A 43 -15.75 9.26 -1.73
C LEU A 43 -15.46 9.86 -0.34
N ASP A 44 -14.20 9.86 0.07
CA ASP A 44 -13.69 10.28 1.38
C ASP A 44 -12.48 11.21 1.26
N PHE A 45 -12.11 11.68 0.06
CA PHE A 45 -10.98 12.61 -0.09
C PHE A 45 -11.45 14.07 0.13
N PRO A 46 -10.92 14.79 1.15
CA PRO A 46 -11.41 16.12 1.51
C PRO A 46 -11.25 17.17 0.40
N ASP A 47 -12.27 18.00 0.20
CA ASP A 47 -12.25 19.09 -0.79
C ASP A 47 -11.12 20.11 -0.53
N SER A 48 -10.77 20.30 0.75
CA SER A 48 -9.62 21.09 1.23
C SER A 48 -8.28 20.65 0.63
N LEU A 49 -8.11 19.36 0.34
CA LEU A 49 -6.86 18.79 -0.17
C LEU A 49 -6.79 18.71 -1.69
N LYS A 50 -7.91 18.84 -2.40
CA LYS A 50 -7.96 18.75 -3.88
C LYS A 50 -7.00 19.74 -4.57
N PRO A 51 -6.88 21.02 -4.15
CA PRO A 51 -5.91 21.94 -4.76
C PRO A 51 -4.45 21.50 -4.57
N ALA A 52 -4.09 21.02 -3.38
CA ALA A 52 -2.72 20.57 -3.09
C ALA A 52 -2.37 19.28 -3.84
N ALA A 53 -3.30 18.35 -3.95
CA ALA A 53 -3.15 17.13 -4.75
C ALA A 53 -2.99 17.45 -6.25
N LEU A 54 -3.73 18.45 -6.75
CA LEU A 54 -3.61 18.91 -8.13
C LEU A 54 -2.25 19.55 -8.41
N GLU A 55 -1.75 20.42 -7.53
CA GLU A 55 -0.42 21.01 -7.70
C GLU A 55 0.70 19.95 -7.60
N GLN A 56 0.55 18.92 -6.76
CA GLN A 56 1.39 17.73 -6.84
C GLN A 56 1.29 17.04 -8.20
N ALA A 57 0.08 16.83 -8.74
CA ALA A 57 -0.11 16.16 -10.02
C ALA A 57 0.60 16.90 -11.17
N LYS A 58 0.54 18.25 -11.17
CA LYS A 58 1.28 19.11 -12.10
C LYS A 58 2.80 19.02 -11.90
N LYS A 59 3.28 19.13 -10.66
CA LYS A 59 4.70 19.14 -10.27
C LYS A 59 5.40 17.79 -10.49
N SER A 60 4.69 16.68 -10.27
CA SER A 60 5.20 15.30 -10.41
C SER A 60 4.88 14.63 -11.76
N LYS A 61 3.87 15.12 -12.49
CA LYS A 61 3.31 14.51 -13.73
C LYS A 61 2.77 13.09 -13.52
N LEU A 62 2.35 12.77 -12.30
CA LEU A 62 1.69 11.53 -11.91
C LEU A 62 0.40 11.87 -11.15
N ASN A 63 -0.68 11.13 -11.39
CA ASN A 63 -1.85 11.22 -10.53
C ASN A 63 -1.47 10.77 -9.09
N PRO A 64 -1.58 11.61 -8.04
CA PRO A 64 -1.26 11.20 -6.66
C PRO A 64 -2.19 10.11 -6.12
N PHE A 65 -3.27 9.80 -6.83
CA PHE A 65 -4.25 8.78 -6.50
C PHE A 65 -4.17 7.55 -7.42
N HIS A 66 -3.04 7.30 -8.11
CA HIS A 66 -2.85 6.21 -9.08
C HIS A 66 -2.91 4.76 -8.54
N PHE A 67 -3.50 4.57 -7.35
CA PHE A 67 -3.87 3.27 -6.77
C PHE A 67 -5.30 3.27 -6.19
N MET A 68 -6.01 4.40 -6.19
CA MET A 68 -7.40 4.51 -5.70
C MET A 68 -8.43 4.05 -6.73
N CYS A 69 -8.02 3.85 -7.99
CA CYS A 69 -8.79 3.17 -9.03
C CYS A 69 -8.89 1.66 -8.67
N GLY A 70 -9.71 1.36 -7.66
CA GLY A 70 -9.84 0.03 -7.08
C GLY A 70 -10.42 -0.96 -8.08
N ARG A 71 -9.68 -2.05 -8.33
CA ARG A 71 -9.96 -3.11 -9.31
C ARG A 71 -9.81 -2.64 -10.76
N ASN A 72 -8.63 -2.91 -11.33
CA ASN A 72 -8.49 -3.00 -12.78
C ASN A 72 -9.28 -4.25 -13.24
N PRO A 73 -10.31 -4.13 -14.09
CA PRO A 73 -11.22 -5.23 -14.40
C PRO A 73 -10.58 -6.37 -15.21
N PHE A 74 -9.37 -6.16 -15.72
CA PHE A 74 -8.63 -7.11 -16.55
C PHE A 74 -7.53 -7.86 -15.79
N VAL A 75 -7.26 -7.52 -14.52
CA VAL A 75 -6.28 -8.25 -13.71
C VAL A 75 -6.84 -9.62 -13.30
N LEU A 76 -6.07 -10.66 -13.58
CA LEU A 76 -6.34 -12.04 -13.17
C LEU A 76 -5.96 -12.23 -11.69
N ASP A 77 -6.92 -12.10 -10.78
CA ASP A 77 -6.72 -12.40 -9.33
C ASP A 77 -6.65 -13.92 -9.05
N MET A 78 -6.92 -14.76 -10.05
CA MET A 78 -6.92 -16.21 -9.99
C MET A 78 -6.07 -16.77 -11.15
N PRO A 79 -5.41 -17.93 -10.98
CA PRO A 79 -4.75 -18.59 -12.11
C PRO A 79 -5.78 -18.89 -13.22
N PRO A 80 -5.40 -18.75 -14.50
CA PRO A 80 -6.30 -19.01 -15.62
C PRO A 80 -6.76 -20.48 -15.59
N PRO A 81 -8.00 -20.79 -16.02
CA PRO A 81 -8.43 -22.17 -16.15
C PRO A 81 -7.60 -22.88 -17.25
N PRO A 82 -7.46 -24.21 -17.22
CA PRO A 82 -6.54 -24.94 -18.12
C PRO A 82 -6.82 -24.81 -19.62
N ASP A 83 -8.01 -24.32 -19.99
CA ASP A 83 -8.47 -24.04 -21.36
C ASP A 83 -8.30 -22.56 -21.80
N ALA A 84 -7.75 -21.69 -20.95
CA ALA A 84 -7.57 -20.27 -21.25
C ALA A 84 -6.16 -19.88 -21.76
N THR A 85 -5.14 -20.71 -21.52
CA THR A 85 -3.76 -20.48 -22.01
C THR A 85 -3.58 -20.89 -23.48
N ILE A 86 -4.66 -21.26 -24.17
CA ILE A 86 -4.64 -21.74 -25.56
C ILE A 86 -4.00 -20.70 -26.50
N PRO A 87 -2.99 -21.08 -27.31
CA PRO A 87 -2.46 -20.22 -28.36
C PRO A 87 -3.49 -19.98 -29.46
N VAL A 88 -3.62 -18.72 -29.90
CA VAL A 88 -4.55 -18.39 -30.98
C VAL A 88 -4.08 -19.00 -32.29
N THR A 89 -4.89 -19.91 -32.84
CA THR A 89 -4.58 -20.64 -34.09
C THR A 89 -5.01 -19.82 -35.31
N VAL A 90 -4.18 -18.88 -35.73
CA VAL A 90 -4.42 -18.04 -36.93
C VAL A 90 -3.88 -18.74 -38.18
N SER A 91 -4.72 -19.57 -38.81
CA SER A 91 -4.34 -20.42 -39.97
C SER A 91 -4.33 -19.69 -41.33
N GLU A 92 -4.56 -18.38 -41.37
CA GLU A 92 -4.66 -17.61 -42.62
C GLU A 92 -3.30 -17.03 -43.01
N ALA A 93 -2.94 -17.17 -44.29
CA ALA A 93 -1.72 -16.60 -44.84
C ALA A 93 -1.91 -15.10 -45.10
N VAL A 94 -1.14 -14.27 -44.39
CA VAL A 94 -1.20 -12.81 -44.54
C VAL A 94 -0.42 -12.37 -45.77
N PRO A 95 -1.01 -11.51 -46.64
CA PRO A 95 -0.28 -10.91 -47.76
C PRO A 95 0.88 -10.04 -47.24
N PRO A 96 2.10 -10.14 -47.82
CA PRO A 96 3.21 -9.29 -47.41
C PRO A 96 2.93 -7.83 -47.75
N LEU A 97 3.42 -6.91 -46.91
CA LEU A 97 3.40 -5.48 -47.21
C LEU A 97 4.15 -5.18 -48.51
N MET A 98 3.66 -4.18 -49.25
CA MET A 98 4.27 -3.76 -50.52
C MET A 98 5.73 -3.36 -50.30
N SER A 99 6.62 -4.01 -51.04
CA SER A 99 8.04 -3.65 -51.07
C SER A 99 8.29 -2.64 -52.18
N TRP A 100 9.02 -1.57 -51.88
CA TRP A 100 9.44 -0.57 -52.85
C TRP A 100 10.95 -0.67 -53.08
N SER A 101 11.31 -1.09 -54.28
CA SER A 101 12.67 -0.91 -54.79
C SER A 101 12.90 0.56 -55.14
N VAL A 102 14.04 1.12 -54.74
CA VAL A 102 14.49 2.44 -55.24
C VAL A 102 14.99 2.31 -56.68
N SER A 103 14.07 2.09 -57.63
CA SER A 103 14.31 2.32 -59.05
C SER A 103 14.35 3.84 -59.32
N GLY A 104 15.18 4.26 -60.29
CA GLY A 104 15.61 5.66 -60.44
C GLY A 104 14.52 6.70 -60.73
N ASP A 105 13.28 6.28 -60.97
CA ASP A 105 12.15 7.15 -61.30
C ASP A 105 11.50 7.80 -60.06
N VAL A 106 11.65 7.21 -58.86
CA VAL A 106 11.11 7.77 -57.61
C VAL A 106 12.23 8.43 -56.81
N GLN A 107 12.28 9.76 -56.86
CA GLN A 107 13.18 10.53 -56.00
C GLN A 107 12.57 10.70 -54.60
N TYR A 108 13.35 10.28 -53.60
CA TYR A 108 13.10 10.53 -52.19
C TYR A 108 13.96 11.68 -51.69
N GLU A 109 13.35 12.62 -50.98
CA GLU A 109 13.99 13.77 -50.34
C GLU A 109 13.69 13.72 -48.84
N PHE A 110 14.73 13.76 -48.01
CA PHE A 110 14.56 13.85 -46.55
C PHE A 110 14.25 15.31 -46.18
N VAL A 111 13.15 15.51 -45.44
CA VAL A 111 12.62 16.84 -45.08
C VAL A 111 12.98 17.20 -43.65
N ASP A 112 12.53 16.40 -42.67
CA ASP A 112 12.73 16.64 -41.22
C ASP A 112 13.21 15.38 -40.48
N GLU A 113 14.02 15.54 -39.43
CA GLU A 113 14.30 14.51 -38.42
C GLU A 113 13.24 14.61 -37.31
N LEU A 114 12.27 13.68 -37.29
CA LEU A 114 11.11 13.73 -36.38
C LEU A 114 11.39 13.09 -35.03
N HIS A 115 12.16 12.00 -35.00
CA HIS A 115 12.59 11.35 -33.77
C HIS A 115 13.88 10.57 -33.95
N VAL A 116 14.74 10.61 -32.94
CA VAL A 116 15.86 9.68 -32.76
C VAL A 116 15.82 9.10 -31.36
N GLY A 117 15.98 7.78 -31.28
CA GLY A 117 16.22 7.04 -30.06
C GLY A 117 17.10 5.83 -30.34
N ASP A 118 17.55 5.14 -29.29
CA ASP A 118 18.65 4.17 -29.33
C ASP A 118 18.39 2.91 -30.19
N SER A 119 17.18 2.74 -30.73
CA SER A 119 16.80 1.64 -31.62
C SER A 119 16.06 2.06 -32.89
N GLY A 120 16.00 3.35 -33.22
CA GLY A 120 15.36 3.80 -34.46
C GLY A 120 15.49 5.29 -34.78
N LEU A 121 15.42 5.59 -36.07
CA LEU A 121 15.39 6.94 -36.63
C LEU A 121 14.07 7.12 -37.38
N VAL A 122 13.39 8.26 -37.18
CA VAL A 122 12.13 8.58 -37.84
C VAL A 122 12.28 9.90 -38.60
N TYR A 123 12.10 9.84 -39.91
CA TYR A 123 12.25 10.97 -40.81
C TYR A 123 10.94 11.30 -41.51
N ARG A 124 10.65 12.58 -41.70
CA ARG A 124 9.70 13.01 -42.73
C ARG A 124 10.41 12.96 -44.08
N ILE A 125 9.82 12.25 -45.04
CA ILE A 125 10.32 12.15 -46.41
C ILE A 125 9.27 12.68 -47.40
N ARG A 126 9.76 13.23 -48.51
CA ARG A 126 8.95 13.53 -49.69
C ARG A 126 9.23 12.47 -50.75
N ALA A 127 8.17 11.83 -51.25
CA ALA A 127 8.20 10.82 -52.31
C ALA A 127 7.37 11.35 -53.48
N GLY A 128 8.02 11.94 -54.49
CA GLY A 128 7.33 12.71 -55.52
C GLY A 128 6.64 13.94 -54.95
N HIS A 129 5.29 13.99 -55.04
CA HIS A 129 4.49 15.06 -54.44
C HIS A 129 4.00 14.75 -53.01
N ASP A 130 4.08 13.48 -52.59
CA ASP A 130 3.56 13.02 -51.31
C ASP A 130 4.56 13.22 -50.18
N VAL A 131 4.07 13.65 -49.01
CA VAL A 131 4.84 13.66 -47.75
C VAL A 131 4.45 12.43 -46.93
N ARG A 132 5.43 11.71 -46.40
CA ARG A 132 5.26 10.46 -45.63
C ARG A 132 6.27 10.38 -44.50
N VAL A 133 6.02 9.51 -43.53
CA VAL A 133 6.97 9.22 -42.44
C VAL A 133 7.72 7.92 -42.75
N PHE A 134 9.04 7.96 -42.65
CA PHE A 134 9.92 6.81 -42.87
C PHE A 134 10.63 6.43 -41.56
N LYS A 135 10.42 5.20 -41.13
CA LYS A 135 10.98 4.65 -39.89
C LYS A 135 12.06 3.62 -40.17
N LEU A 136 13.28 3.93 -39.75
CA LEU A 136 14.43 3.04 -39.77
C LEU A 136 14.65 2.41 -38.40
N HIS A 137 15.08 1.15 -38.38
CA HIS A 137 15.59 0.49 -37.18
C HIS A 137 17.12 0.46 -37.22
N ILE A 138 17.77 0.67 -36.07
CA ILE A 138 19.23 0.72 -35.92
C ILE A 138 19.70 -0.13 -34.71
N GLY A 139 21.00 -0.41 -34.65
CA GLY A 139 21.60 -1.29 -33.65
C GLY A 139 21.42 -2.79 -33.95
N GLN A 140 21.95 -3.63 -33.05
CA GLN A 140 22.11 -5.08 -33.27
C GLN A 140 20.80 -5.83 -33.60
N ASP A 141 19.69 -5.43 -33.00
CA ASP A 141 18.37 -6.06 -33.21
C ASP A 141 17.61 -5.52 -34.44
N ALA A 142 18.17 -4.58 -35.20
CA ALA A 142 17.42 -3.83 -36.23
C ALA A 142 16.67 -4.73 -37.22
N SER A 143 17.32 -5.80 -37.70
CA SER A 143 16.72 -6.78 -38.62
C SER A 143 15.70 -7.72 -37.99
N ILE A 144 15.59 -7.77 -36.65
CA ILE A 144 14.50 -8.46 -35.95
C ILE A 144 13.34 -7.47 -35.79
N ARG A 145 13.59 -6.32 -35.15
CA ARG A 145 12.57 -5.29 -34.86
C ARG A 145 11.87 -4.77 -36.12
N PHE A 146 12.59 -4.61 -37.24
CA PHE A 146 11.99 -4.27 -38.53
C PHE A 146 11.01 -5.34 -39.01
N ARG A 147 11.37 -6.64 -38.95
CA ARG A 147 10.47 -7.72 -39.36
C ARG A 147 9.26 -7.81 -38.44
N THR A 148 9.47 -7.79 -37.13
CA THR A 148 8.39 -7.78 -36.13
C THR A 148 7.38 -6.65 -36.37
N GLU A 149 7.84 -5.42 -36.64
CA GLU A 149 6.95 -4.30 -36.93
C GLU A 149 6.29 -4.40 -38.31
N MET A 150 7.03 -4.83 -39.35
CA MET A 150 6.52 -5.07 -40.70
C MET A 150 5.43 -6.14 -40.73
N ASP A 151 5.66 -7.26 -40.05
CA ASP A 151 4.73 -8.37 -39.94
C ASP A 151 3.47 -7.90 -39.20
N ALA A 152 3.61 -7.21 -38.06
CA ALA A 152 2.46 -6.65 -37.33
C ALA A 152 1.59 -5.71 -38.19
N TYR A 153 2.20 -4.79 -38.95
CA TYR A 153 1.45 -3.95 -39.90
C TYR A 153 0.82 -4.75 -41.05
N ALA A 154 1.40 -5.87 -41.47
CA ALA A 154 0.78 -6.79 -42.43
C ALA A 154 -0.47 -7.48 -41.84
N TYR A 155 -0.39 -7.99 -40.60
CA TYR A 155 -1.55 -8.58 -39.90
C TYR A 155 -2.67 -7.54 -39.71
N LEU A 156 -2.35 -6.34 -39.22
CA LEU A 156 -3.30 -5.24 -39.04
C LEU A 156 -4.01 -4.88 -40.35
N ALA A 157 -3.26 -4.70 -41.44
CA ALA A 157 -3.82 -4.41 -42.77
C ALA A 157 -4.71 -5.55 -43.29
N SER A 158 -4.29 -6.81 -43.13
CA SER A 158 -5.08 -7.99 -43.55
C SER A 158 -6.40 -8.15 -42.77
N ARG A 159 -6.47 -7.58 -41.57
CA ARG A 159 -7.66 -7.56 -40.70
C ARG A 159 -8.49 -6.28 -40.83
N ASN A 160 -8.11 -5.37 -41.74
CA ASN A 160 -8.74 -4.06 -41.92
C ASN A 160 -8.79 -3.24 -40.61
N VAL A 161 -7.75 -3.33 -39.77
CA VAL A 161 -7.57 -2.43 -38.63
C VAL A 161 -7.05 -1.10 -39.17
N VAL A 162 -7.91 -0.09 -39.15
CA VAL A 162 -7.69 1.25 -39.75
C VAL A 162 -7.97 2.34 -38.71
N GLU A 163 -7.52 3.56 -39.00
CA GLU A 163 -7.66 4.77 -38.17
C GLU A 163 -6.90 4.76 -36.83
N VAL A 164 -6.93 3.65 -36.07
CA VAL A 164 -6.28 3.46 -34.76
C VAL A 164 -4.78 3.19 -34.81
N ILE A 165 -4.21 3.10 -36.01
CA ILE A 165 -2.78 2.93 -36.33
C ILE A 165 -2.40 3.88 -37.48
N PRO A 166 -1.11 4.19 -37.69
CA PRO A 166 -0.66 4.84 -38.92
C PRO A 166 -0.94 3.93 -40.12
N GLN A 167 -1.52 4.49 -41.19
CA GLN A 167 -1.58 3.81 -42.48
C GLN A 167 -0.16 3.47 -42.96
N CYS A 168 0.17 2.17 -43.01
CA CYS A 168 1.43 1.67 -43.54
C CYS A 168 1.30 1.44 -45.06
N PHE A 169 2.08 2.16 -45.86
CA PHE A 169 2.06 2.05 -47.32
C PHE A 169 2.96 0.94 -47.85
N GLY A 170 3.95 0.52 -47.06
CA GLY A 170 4.94 -0.48 -47.47
C GLY A 170 6.27 -0.32 -46.75
N TRP A 171 7.32 -0.92 -47.31
CA TRP A 171 8.70 -0.79 -46.83
C TRP A 171 9.67 -0.55 -47.98
N ILE A 172 10.75 0.17 -47.70
CA ILE A 172 11.83 0.49 -48.64
C ILE A 172 13.10 -0.27 -48.24
N GLU A 173 13.79 -0.85 -49.21
CA GLU A 173 15.18 -1.30 -49.05
C GLU A 173 16.16 -0.22 -49.56
N LEU A 174 17.04 0.24 -48.68
CA LEU A 174 18.03 1.28 -48.94
C LEU A 174 19.44 0.68 -48.96
N GLY A 175 19.96 0.43 -50.16
CA GLY A 175 21.34 0.01 -50.39
C GLY A 175 22.32 1.18 -50.54
N PHE A 176 23.51 0.87 -51.07
CA PHE A 176 24.64 1.80 -51.25
C PHE A 176 24.30 3.09 -52.04
N LEU A 177 23.22 3.09 -52.82
CA LEU A 177 22.72 4.27 -53.55
C LEU A 177 22.21 5.41 -52.65
N LEU A 178 22.20 5.26 -51.32
CA LEU A 178 21.80 6.36 -50.43
C LEU A 178 22.72 7.59 -50.54
N GLU A 179 24.01 7.42 -50.85
CA GLU A 179 24.91 8.57 -51.11
C GLU A 179 24.51 9.39 -52.36
N CYS A 180 23.61 8.87 -53.21
CA CYS A 180 23.05 9.57 -54.36
C CYS A 180 21.70 10.26 -54.08
N ALA A 181 21.07 10.01 -52.92
CA ALA A 181 19.79 10.63 -52.57
C ALA A 181 19.98 12.09 -52.09
N ARG A 182 18.99 12.95 -52.35
CA ARG A 182 19.07 14.38 -51.96
C ARG A 182 18.63 14.59 -50.51
N GLY A 183 19.35 15.44 -49.80
CA GLY A 183 19.00 15.87 -48.44
C GLY A 183 19.28 14.84 -47.34
N VAL A 184 19.95 13.71 -47.63
CA VAL A 184 20.22 12.66 -46.62
C VAL A 184 20.92 13.25 -45.38
N PRO A 185 20.34 13.13 -44.17
CA PRO A 185 20.90 13.73 -42.98
C PRO A 185 22.30 13.19 -42.66
N SER A 186 23.23 14.08 -42.30
CA SER A 186 24.61 13.73 -41.96
C SER A 186 24.71 12.67 -40.85
N ARG A 187 23.70 12.61 -39.96
CA ARG A 187 23.58 11.60 -38.91
C ARG A 187 23.27 10.20 -39.45
N LEU A 188 22.40 10.10 -40.44
CA LEU A 188 22.09 8.83 -41.12
C LEU A 188 23.32 8.30 -41.88
N LEU A 189 24.08 9.21 -42.51
CA LEU A 189 25.38 8.89 -43.13
C LEU A 189 26.44 8.46 -42.11
N ALA A 190 26.44 9.02 -40.89
CA ALA A 190 27.32 8.58 -39.82
C ALA A 190 26.99 7.16 -39.36
N VAL A 191 25.72 6.87 -39.02
CA VAL A 191 25.26 5.53 -38.59
C VAL A 191 25.58 4.46 -39.64
N LEU A 192 25.36 4.74 -40.93
CA LEU A 192 25.74 3.83 -42.03
C LEU A 192 27.23 3.46 -42.03
N ARG A 193 28.10 4.44 -41.75
CA ARG A 193 29.57 4.28 -41.78
C ARG A 193 30.11 3.62 -40.52
N GLU A 194 29.51 3.91 -39.37
CA GLU A 194 29.89 3.38 -38.06
C GLU A 194 29.48 1.91 -37.90
N GLU A 195 28.21 1.59 -38.17
CA GLU A 195 27.64 0.23 -38.08
C GLU A 195 27.98 -0.65 -39.31
N LYS A 196 28.60 -0.07 -40.36
CA LYS A 196 28.98 -0.73 -41.62
C LYS A 196 27.80 -1.42 -42.32
N ILE A 197 26.60 -0.86 -42.20
CA ILE A 197 25.36 -1.44 -42.72
C ILE A 197 25.33 -1.29 -44.25
N SER A 198 25.41 -2.41 -44.97
CA SER A 198 25.36 -2.43 -46.44
C SER A 198 23.95 -2.25 -47.02
N VAL A 199 22.92 -2.55 -46.22
CA VAL A 199 21.49 -2.47 -46.58
C VAL A 199 20.69 -2.08 -45.34
N MET A 200 20.00 -0.94 -45.40
CA MET A 200 18.98 -0.56 -44.41
C MET A 200 17.58 -0.92 -44.91
N ARG A 201 16.65 -1.18 -43.99
CA ARG A 201 15.22 -1.35 -44.28
C ARG A 201 14.40 -0.47 -43.35
N GLY A 202 13.33 0.10 -43.87
CA GLY A 202 12.42 0.93 -43.09
C GLY A 202 10.99 0.90 -43.62
N LEU A 203 10.04 1.16 -42.73
CA LEU A 203 8.60 1.20 -43.02
C LEU A 203 8.18 2.62 -43.40
N VAL A 204 7.19 2.74 -44.29
CA VAL A 204 6.63 4.03 -44.74
C VAL A 204 5.18 4.16 -44.28
N PHE A 205 4.90 5.25 -43.58
CA PHE A 205 3.62 5.55 -42.94
C PHE A 205 3.01 6.88 -43.43
N GLU A 206 1.72 7.10 -43.13
CA GLU A 206 1.10 8.43 -43.18
C GLU A 206 1.88 9.45 -42.32
N ASP A 207 1.83 10.72 -42.71
CA ASP A 207 2.40 11.81 -41.93
C ASP A 207 1.38 12.27 -40.89
N LEU A 208 1.58 11.86 -39.64
CA LEU A 208 0.73 12.19 -38.50
C LEU A 208 1.04 13.62 -38.00
N VAL A 209 0.85 14.60 -38.89
CA VAL A 209 0.93 16.04 -38.56
C VAL A 209 -0.07 16.36 -37.45
N ASP A 210 0.29 17.29 -36.56
CA ASP A 210 -0.51 17.75 -35.42
C ASP A 210 -0.83 16.68 -34.33
N ALA A 211 -0.36 15.44 -34.49
CA ALA A 211 -0.46 14.39 -33.48
C ALA A 211 0.53 14.62 -32.32
N GLN A 212 0.04 14.54 -31.09
CA GLN A 212 0.82 14.71 -29.86
C GLN A 212 1.00 13.37 -29.13
N ARG A 213 2.12 13.17 -28.41
CA ARG A 213 2.25 12.01 -27.50
C ARG A 213 1.25 12.10 -26.35
N LEU A 214 0.74 10.94 -25.92
CA LEU A 214 -0.18 10.85 -24.81
C LEU A 214 0.49 11.25 -23.48
N SER A 215 -0.19 12.10 -22.72
CA SER A 215 0.31 12.71 -21.48
C SER A 215 -0.85 13.01 -20.52
N VAL A 216 -0.53 13.41 -19.29
CA VAL A 216 -1.51 13.89 -18.29
C VAL A 216 -2.23 15.19 -18.72
N HIS A 217 -1.81 15.85 -19.81
CA HIS A 217 -2.35 17.14 -20.26
C HIS A 217 -3.29 17.02 -21.47
N ASN A 218 -3.32 15.88 -22.17
CA ASN A 218 -4.14 15.65 -23.37
C ASN A 218 -4.92 14.32 -23.33
N ILE A 219 -5.04 13.73 -22.14
CA ILE A 219 -5.88 12.56 -21.84
C ILE A 219 -7.22 13.01 -21.24
N SER A 220 -8.33 12.57 -21.85
CA SER A 220 -9.67 12.58 -21.25
C SER A 220 -10.13 11.14 -20.99
N LEU A 221 -11.30 10.95 -20.37
CA LEU A 221 -11.92 9.62 -20.28
C LEU A 221 -12.20 9.04 -21.67
N ASP A 222 -12.69 9.85 -22.62
CA ASP A 222 -12.92 9.44 -24.02
C ASP A 222 -11.62 9.03 -24.72
N VAL A 223 -10.54 9.83 -24.59
CA VAL A 223 -9.23 9.51 -25.19
C VAL A 223 -8.65 8.23 -24.57
N GLY A 224 -8.83 8.03 -23.25
CA GLY A 224 -8.43 6.80 -22.58
C GLY A 224 -9.23 5.58 -23.03
N GLU A 225 -10.52 5.75 -23.28
CA GLU A 225 -11.36 4.69 -23.83
C GLU A 225 -10.98 4.37 -25.28
N SER A 226 -10.82 5.38 -26.13
CA SER A 226 -10.37 5.22 -27.51
C SER A 226 -9.00 4.54 -27.59
N ALA A 227 -8.07 4.85 -26.68
CA ALA A 227 -6.78 4.17 -26.58
C ALA A 227 -6.90 2.68 -26.23
N LEU A 228 -7.84 2.29 -25.36
CA LEU A 228 -8.09 0.88 -25.03
C LEU A 228 -8.90 0.13 -26.07
N GLN A 229 -9.86 0.79 -26.73
CA GLN A 229 -10.60 0.22 -27.85
C GLN A 229 -9.67 -0.02 -29.04
N ALA A 230 -8.73 0.90 -29.30
CA ALA A 230 -7.64 0.69 -30.26
C ALA A 230 -6.77 -0.53 -29.88
N LEU A 231 -6.30 -0.60 -28.63
CA LEU A 231 -5.51 -1.74 -28.15
C LEU A 231 -6.26 -3.08 -28.32
N HIS A 232 -7.55 -3.09 -27.99
CA HIS A 232 -8.43 -4.24 -28.21
C HIS A 232 -8.57 -4.61 -29.71
N GLN A 233 -8.63 -3.65 -30.64
CA GLN A 233 -8.67 -3.97 -32.07
C GLN A 233 -7.41 -4.73 -32.54
N PHE A 234 -6.23 -4.43 -31.99
CA PHE A 234 -5.01 -5.20 -32.28
C PHE A 234 -5.12 -6.61 -31.72
N HIS A 235 -5.68 -6.74 -30.51
CA HIS A 235 -5.90 -8.03 -29.87
C HIS A 235 -6.92 -8.88 -30.66
N SER A 236 -7.96 -8.28 -31.24
CA SER A 236 -8.93 -8.96 -32.13
C SER A 236 -8.34 -9.30 -33.51
N ALA A 237 -7.31 -8.59 -33.95
CA ALA A 237 -6.44 -9.00 -35.06
C ALA A 237 -5.44 -10.12 -34.65
N TYR A 238 -5.45 -10.53 -33.38
CA TYR A 238 -4.58 -11.52 -32.75
C TYR A 238 -3.10 -11.12 -32.67
N ILE A 239 -2.87 -9.84 -32.36
CA ILE A 239 -1.57 -9.22 -32.22
C ILE A 239 -1.42 -8.69 -30.79
N LEU A 240 -0.35 -9.09 -30.12
CA LEU A 240 0.15 -8.41 -28.92
C LEU A 240 1.03 -7.25 -29.40
N HIS A 241 0.86 -6.03 -28.88
CA HIS A 241 1.76 -4.90 -29.14
C HIS A 241 3.12 -5.09 -28.42
N GLY A 242 3.11 -5.77 -27.26
CA GLY A 242 4.28 -6.11 -26.45
C GLY A 242 4.93 -4.93 -25.74
N LYS A 243 4.30 -3.74 -25.77
CA LYS A 243 4.84 -2.51 -25.14
C LYS A 243 3.75 -1.42 -24.96
N PRO A 244 2.76 -1.63 -24.07
CA PRO A 244 1.65 -0.72 -23.85
C PRO A 244 2.10 0.49 -23.02
N VAL A 245 2.74 1.48 -23.65
CA VAL A 245 3.29 2.68 -22.98
C VAL A 245 2.84 3.97 -23.66
N LYS A 246 2.70 5.05 -22.88
CA LYS A 246 2.22 6.35 -23.37
C LYS A 246 2.97 6.92 -24.58
N ASP A 247 4.27 6.66 -24.68
CA ASP A 247 5.12 7.14 -25.79
C ASP A 247 4.86 6.40 -27.11
N ASN A 248 4.18 5.25 -27.05
CA ASN A 248 3.64 4.51 -28.19
C ASN A 248 2.19 4.92 -28.52
N VAL A 249 1.61 5.91 -27.83
CA VAL A 249 0.26 6.42 -28.09
C VAL A 249 0.32 7.88 -28.52
N LEU A 250 -0.27 8.17 -29.68
CA LEU A 250 -0.45 9.52 -30.22
C LEU A 250 -1.93 9.91 -30.16
N VAL A 251 -2.20 11.19 -29.90
CA VAL A 251 -3.54 11.78 -29.81
C VAL A 251 -3.57 13.02 -30.70
N PHE A 252 -4.61 13.14 -31.51
CA PHE A 252 -4.94 14.36 -32.24
C PHE A 252 -5.90 15.21 -31.37
N PRO A 253 -5.48 16.36 -30.82
CA PRO A 253 -6.28 17.07 -29.81
C PRO A 253 -7.65 17.53 -30.32
N GLU A 254 -7.73 17.98 -31.57
CA GLU A 254 -8.96 18.52 -32.16
C GLU A 254 -10.02 17.44 -32.46
N THR A 255 -9.59 16.27 -32.93
CA THR A 255 -10.48 15.17 -33.36
C THR A 255 -10.66 14.09 -32.31
N LYS A 256 -9.84 14.11 -31.25
CA LYS A 256 -9.65 13.00 -30.28
C LYS A 256 -9.22 11.66 -30.92
N ARG A 257 -8.82 11.61 -32.21
CA ARG A 257 -8.27 10.39 -32.85
C ARG A 257 -7.08 9.90 -32.02
N VAL A 258 -7.09 8.63 -31.64
CA VAL A 258 -5.95 7.96 -30.98
C VAL A 258 -5.29 7.01 -31.95
N VAL A 259 -3.96 7.06 -32.03
CA VAL A 259 -3.13 6.25 -32.92
C VAL A 259 -2.02 5.58 -32.13
N TRP A 260 -1.94 4.25 -32.19
CA TRP A 260 -0.84 3.48 -31.60
C TRP A 260 0.29 3.26 -32.59
N VAL A 261 1.53 3.34 -32.10
CA VAL A 261 2.76 3.25 -32.90
C VAL A 261 3.81 2.37 -32.21
N GLY A 262 4.75 1.82 -32.99
CA GLY A 262 5.95 1.20 -32.42
C GLY A 262 5.87 -0.30 -32.17
N PHE A 263 5.16 -1.04 -33.04
CA PHE A 263 4.98 -2.50 -33.00
C PHE A 263 6.29 -3.32 -33.15
N SER A 264 7.48 -2.71 -33.08
CA SER A 264 8.81 -3.34 -32.94
C SER A 264 8.99 -4.40 -31.85
N HIS A 265 8.05 -4.50 -30.91
CA HIS A 265 8.01 -5.50 -29.83
C HIS A 265 6.81 -6.44 -29.93
N ALA A 266 6.03 -6.36 -31.03
CA ALA A 266 4.79 -7.09 -31.18
C ALA A 266 4.99 -8.61 -31.28
N VAL A 267 3.93 -9.36 -30.99
CA VAL A 267 3.87 -10.81 -31.18
C VAL A 267 2.68 -11.14 -32.07
N CYS A 268 2.95 -11.81 -33.18
CA CYS A 268 1.97 -12.26 -34.18
C CYS A 268 2.16 -13.76 -34.42
N GLN A 269 1.06 -14.50 -34.65
CA GLN A 269 0.98 -15.95 -34.90
C GLN A 269 1.61 -16.90 -33.85
N GLY A 270 0.83 -17.92 -33.44
CA GLY A 270 1.31 -19.14 -32.76
C GLY A 270 1.85 -18.99 -31.33
N SER A 271 2.32 -17.80 -30.96
CA SER A 271 2.89 -17.47 -29.64
C SER A 271 1.99 -16.53 -28.83
N VAL A 272 0.89 -16.06 -29.42
CA VAL A 272 -0.10 -15.19 -28.76
C VAL A 272 -1.12 -16.06 -28.04
N THR A 273 -1.24 -15.88 -26.72
CA THR A 273 -2.29 -16.50 -25.89
C THR A 273 -3.32 -15.45 -25.48
N ARG A 274 -4.53 -15.90 -25.13
CA ARG A 274 -5.59 -15.01 -24.62
C ARG A 274 -5.18 -14.33 -23.31
N GLU A 275 -4.42 -15.03 -22.46
CA GLU A 275 -3.85 -14.49 -21.23
C GLU A 275 -2.91 -13.32 -21.51
N ALA A 276 -2.00 -13.44 -22.49
CA ALA A 276 -1.08 -12.35 -22.86
C ALA A 276 -1.84 -11.11 -23.35
N LEU A 277 -2.85 -11.29 -24.23
CA LEU A 277 -3.68 -10.19 -24.73
C LEU A 277 -4.49 -9.52 -23.60
N LEU A 278 -5.04 -10.29 -22.66
CA LEU A 278 -5.78 -9.73 -21.53
C LEU A 278 -4.85 -9.03 -20.53
N ALA A 279 -3.64 -9.56 -20.31
CA ALA A 279 -2.61 -8.93 -19.49
C ALA A 279 -2.13 -7.59 -20.10
N GLU A 280 -1.92 -7.53 -21.42
CA GLU A 280 -1.59 -6.26 -22.10
C GLU A 280 -2.75 -5.26 -22.03
N LEU A 281 -4.02 -5.71 -22.13
CA LEU A 281 -5.17 -4.83 -21.90
C LEU A 281 -5.22 -4.33 -20.46
N ALA A 282 -4.84 -5.17 -19.48
CA ALA A 282 -4.73 -4.78 -18.08
C ALA A 282 -3.61 -3.76 -17.85
N GLU A 283 -2.43 -3.94 -18.45
CA GLU A 283 -1.34 -2.95 -18.41
C GLU A 283 -1.75 -1.64 -19.08
N GLY A 284 -2.45 -1.72 -20.22
CA GLY A 284 -3.08 -0.61 -20.93
C GLY A 284 -3.99 0.20 -20.01
N TRP A 285 -5.00 -0.45 -19.42
CA TRP A 285 -5.97 0.20 -18.52
C TRP A 285 -5.27 0.76 -17.28
N ALA A 286 -4.24 0.07 -16.77
CA ALA A 286 -3.44 0.52 -15.64
C ALA A 286 -2.67 1.82 -15.95
N PHE A 287 -1.96 1.92 -17.08
CA PHE A 287 -1.23 3.15 -17.37
C PHE A 287 -2.17 4.30 -17.77
N ILE A 288 -3.26 4.02 -18.49
CA ILE A 288 -4.23 5.04 -18.91
C ILE A 288 -5.00 5.58 -17.70
N TYR A 289 -5.85 4.76 -17.06
CA TYR A 289 -6.77 5.28 -16.05
C TYR A 289 -6.14 5.43 -14.67
N GLN A 290 -5.19 4.58 -14.28
CA GLN A 290 -4.55 4.76 -12.96
C GLN A 290 -3.50 5.87 -13.03
N ARG A 291 -2.56 5.82 -14.00
CA ARG A 291 -1.40 6.74 -14.00
C ARG A 291 -1.63 8.06 -14.72
N LEU A 292 -2.39 8.09 -15.83
CA LEU A 292 -2.47 9.27 -16.69
C LEU A 292 -3.70 10.15 -16.49
N VAL A 293 -4.84 9.65 -16.02
CA VAL A 293 -6.04 10.47 -15.75
C VAL A 293 -6.03 10.98 -14.29
N PRO A 294 -5.67 12.24 -13.99
CA PRO A 294 -5.93 12.85 -12.69
C PRO A 294 -7.39 13.28 -12.55
N ASP A 295 -7.90 14.01 -13.54
CA ASP A 295 -9.09 14.85 -13.42
C ASP A 295 -10.37 14.06 -13.13
N GLY A 296 -10.55 12.91 -13.78
CA GLY A 296 -11.68 12.00 -13.56
C GLY A 296 -11.76 11.36 -12.17
N PHE A 297 -10.68 11.44 -11.36
CA PHE A 297 -10.65 10.92 -9.98
C PHE A 297 -10.54 12.03 -8.92
N ILE A 298 -10.17 13.25 -9.31
CA ILE A 298 -10.06 14.43 -8.43
C ILE A 298 -11.30 15.34 -8.53
N GLY A 299 -11.94 15.39 -9.71
CA GLY A 299 -13.05 16.29 -10.02
C GLY A 299 -12.59 17.70 -10.40
N TRP A 300 -11.62 17.80 -11.31
CA TRP A 300 -11.08 19.07 -11.81
C TRP A 300 -11.25 19.22 -13.33
N GLU A 301 -11.26 20.46 -13.83
CA GLU A 301 -11.22 20.78 -15.26
C GLU A 301 -10.07 21.79 -15.52
N PRO A 302 -9.13 21.51 -16.46
CA PRO A 302 -8.00 22.41 -16.70
C PRO A 302 -8.35 23.70 -17.45
N GLY A 303 -7.77 24.82 -16.97
CA GLY A 303 -7.63 26.05 -17.75
C GLY A 303 -6.46 25.98 -18.76
N PRO A 304 -6.39 26.91 -19.74
CA PRO A 304 -5.62 26.71 -20.98
C PRO A 304 -4.08 26.81 -20.88
N ASP A 305 -3.49 27.34 -19.80
CA ASP A 305 -2.07 27.74 -19.76
C ASP A 305 -1.22 26.96 -18.73
N ALA A 306 -0.35 26.03 -19.17
CA ALA A 306 0.68 25.36 -18.33
C ALA A 306 1.89 24.84 -19.14
N ILE A 307 3.10 24.77 -18.53
CA ILE A 307 4.40 24.53 -19.22
C ILE A 307 5.30 23.50 -18.48
N ASP A 308 6.20 22.83 -19.21
CA ASP A 308 7.04 21.67 -18.81
C ASP A 308 8.46 22.00 -18.30
N PRO A 309 8.88 21.48 -17.12
CA PRO A 309 10.29 21.17 -16.80
C PRO A 309 10.52 19.76 -16.19
N ARG A 310 11.78 19.29 -16.07
CA ARG A 310 12.15 17.85 -15.84
C ARG A 310 13.41 17.64 -14.93
N THR A 311 13.63 16.37 -14.48
CA THR A 311 14.84 15.73 -13.85
C THR A 311 15.04 15.77 -12.30
N LEU A 312 15.58 14.75 -11.56
CA LEU A 312 15.54 13.24 -11.62
C LEU A 312 16.30 12.52 -10.42
N VAL A 313 15.93 11.25 -10.06
CA VAL A 313 16.69 10.13 -9.36
C VAL A 313 16.66 9.94 -7.79
N ASP A 314 16.91 8.67 -7.35
CA ASP A 314 16.76 7.94 -6.04
C ASP A 314 18.14 7.74 -5.26
N ASP A 315 18.46 6.87 -4.25
CA ASP A 315 17.90 5.71 -3.49
C ASP A 315 18.75 5.39 -2.18
N VAL A 316 18.27 4.69 -1.12
CA VAL A 316 19.06 4.21 0.09
C VAL A 316 18.51 2.88 0.73
N ALA A 317 19.35 2.12 1.47
CA ALA A 317 19.20 0.69 1.85
C ALA A 317 18.89 0.34 3.37
N PRO A 318 18.60 -0.94 3.75
CA PRO A 318 18.07 -1.36 5.07
C PRO A 318 19.02 -2.16 6.01
N VAL A 319 18.52 -2.65 7.17
CA VAL A 319 19.27 -3.22 8.33
C VAL A 319 18.73 -4.60 8.83
N LEU A 320 19.47 -5.31 9.69
CA LEU A 320 19.40 -6.74 10.07
C LEU A 320 18.23 -7.22 10.97
N ILE A 321 18.08 -8.56 11.08
CA ILE A 321 17.03 -9.32 11.79
C ILE A 321 17.65 -10.29 12.84
N GLN A 322 16.85 -10.70 13.86
CA GLN A 322 17.20 -11.63 14.95
C GLN A 322 16.59 -13.05 14.77
N PRO A 323 17.03 -14.09 15.51
CA PRO A 323 16.73 -15.50 15.19
C PRO A 323 15.25 -15.90 15.33
N THR A 324 14.89 -16.98 14.64
CA THR A 324 13.54 -17.19 14.10
C THR A 324 12.88 -18.52 14.44
N HIS A 325 11.55 -18.57 14.34
CA HIS A 325 10.75 -19.80 14.33
C HIS A 325 10.36 -20.17 12.90
N HIS A 326 10.86 -21.31 12.43
CA HIS A 326 10.63 -21.78 11.05
C HIS A 326 9.14 -22.07 10.79
N ARG A 327 8.51 -21.26 9.94
CA ARG A 327 7.13 -21.39 9.49
C ARG A 327 7.03 -22.53 8.45
N PRO A 328 6.12 -23.51 8.62
CA PRO A 328 5.84 -24.50 7.58
C PRO A 328 5.08 -23.85 6.42
N SER A 329 5.45 -24.16 5.18
CA SER A 329 4.73 -23.72 3.97
C SER A 329 3.28 -24.22 3.97
N LYS A 330 2.33 -23.33 3.67
CA LYS A 330 0.89 -23.66 3.55
C LYS A 330 0.37 -23.34 2.14
N PRO A 331 -0.46 -24.20 1.51
CA PRO A 331 -0.90 -23.94 0.14
C PRO A 331 -1.92 -22.80 0.01
N THR A 332 -2.62 -22.40 1.09
CA THR A 332 -3.61 -21.30 1.02
C THR A 332 -3.48 -20.25 2.14
N ILE A 333 -3.94 -19.03 1.83
CA ILE A 333 -4.08 -17.91 2.79
C ILE A 333 -5.01 -18.29 3.96
N LYS A 334 -6.04 -19.12 3.71
CA LYS A 334 -6.96 -19.59 4.75
C LYS A 334 -6.27 -20.50 5.78
N GLU A 335 -5.40 -21.42 5.33
CA GLU A 335 -4.62 -22.27 6.24
C GLU A 335 -3.55 -21.49 7.01
N GLU A 336 -2.93 -20.49 6.39
CA GLU A 336 -2.06 -19.53 7.09
C GLU A 336 -2.85 -18.78 8.18
N THR A 337 -4.02 -18.25 7.84
CA THR A 337 -4.90 -17.49 8.75
C THR A 337 -5.31 -18.35 9.95
N VAL A 338 -5.70 -19.61 9.71
CA VAL A 338 -6.01 -20.59 10.76
C VAL A 338 -4.77 -20.93 11.60
N ALA A 339 -3.58 -21.05 10.99
CA ALA A 339 -2.33 -21.30 11.73
C ALA A 339 -1.91 -20.10 12.60
N ILE A 340 -2.10 -18.87 12.12
CA ILE A 340 -1.89 -17.62 12.89
C ILE A 340 -2.85 -17.59 14.08
N LEU A 341 -4.16 -17.80 13.87
CA LEU A 341 -5.14 -17.83 14.96
C LEU A 341 -4.90 -18.97 15.97
N ALA A 342 -4.51 -20.16 15.51
CA ALA A 342 -4.27 -21.31 16.38
C ALA A 342 -3.02 -21.15 17.25
N SER A 343 -2.02 -20.38 16.79
CA SER A 343 -0.76 -20.14 17.50
C SER A 343 -0.72 -18.83 18.27
N TYR A 344 -1.51 -17.82 17.92
CA TYR A 344 -1.54 -16.54 18.65
C TYR A 344 -2.39 -16.65 19.94
N PRO A 345 -1.87 -16.33 21.13
CA PRO A 345 -0.66 -15.55 21.38
C PRO A 345 0.60 -16.34 21.81
N ASP A 346 0.57 -17.67 21.80
CA ASP A 346 1.68 -18.52 22.25
C ASP A 346 2.97 -18.32 21.40
N ILE A 347 2.80 -18.00 20.12
CA ILE A 347 3.90 -17.59 19.23
C ILE A 347 3.77 -16.10 18.90
N ASN A 348 4.85 -15.34 19.09
CA ASN A 348 4.93 -13.95 18.68
C ASN A 348 4.97 -13.85 17.14
N LEU A 349 4.03 -13.10 16.57
CA LEU A 349 3.85 -12.95 15.12
C LEU A 349 5.08 -12.34 14.42
N PHE A 350 5.89 -11.56 15.14
CA PHE A 350 7.12 -10.93 14.64
C PHE A 350 8.38 -11.82 14.75
N SER A 351 8.26 -13.06 15.23
CA SER A 351 9.34 -14.06 15.23
C SER A 351 9.11 -15.24 14.28
N TRP A 352 8.11 -15.13 13.40
CA TRP A 352 7.86 -16.06 12.30
C TRP A 352 8.89 -15.91 11.18
N ASP A 353 9.23 -17.01 10.50
CA ASP A 353 10.19 -17.02 9.40
C ASP A 353 9.79 -18.00 8.27
N PRO A 354 9.40 -17.50 7.07
CA PRO A 354 9.36 -16.09 6.71
C PRO A 354 8.36 -15.27 7.56
N PRO A 355 8.66 -13.98 7.82
CA PRO A 355 7.80 -13.11 8.63
C PRO A 355 6.43 -12.93 7.99
N ILE A 356 5.40 -12.70 8.81
CA ILE A 356 4.04 -12.49 8.33
C ILE A 356 4.00 -11.24 7.45
N PHE A 357 3.51 -11.42 6.22
CA PHE A 357 3.53 -10.42 5.17
C PHE A 357 2.80 -9.14 5.60
N HIS A 358 3.43 -7.98 5.36
CA HIS A 358 2.95 -6.65 5.79
C HIS A 358 2.67 -6.44 7.29
N LEU A 359 3.09 -7.34 8.20
CA LEU A 359 2.88 -7.14 9.66
C LEU A 359 3.50 -5.82 10.15
N THR A 360 4.70 -5.50 9.65
CA THR A 360 5.15 -4.11 9.49
C THR A 360 4.93 -3.69 8.02
N PRO A 361 4.14 -2.64 7.76
CA PRO A 361 4.08 -2.02 6.44
C PRO A 361 5.40 -1.36 6.03
N GLY A 362 6.02 -1.87 4.97
CA GLY A 362 7.17 -1.23 4.34
C GLY A 362 6.79 0.12 3.71
N PRO A 363 7.68 1.14 3.75
CA PRO A 363 7.48 2.36 2.99
C PRO A 363 7.45 2.05 1.49
N ARG A 364 6.47 2.60 0.78
CA ARG A 364 6.51 2.63 -0.69
C ARG A 364 7.57 3.63 -1.13
N ARG A 365 8.13 3.44 -2.33
CA ARG A 365 8.96 4.47 -2.96
C ARG A 365 8.15 5.70 -3.40
N ASP A 366 6.86 5.55 -3.70
CA ASP A 366 6.07 6.63 -4.32
C ASP A 366 5.79 7.87 -3.43
N HIS A 367 6.09 7.83 -2.12
CA HIS A 367 6.13 9.05 -1.30
C HIS A 367 7.25 10.02 -1.74
N GLN A 368 8.26 9.57 -2.48
CA GLN A 368 9.29 10.43 -3.10
C GLN A 368 8.74 11.34 -4.21
N TYR A 369 7.48 11.14 -4.62
CA TYR A 369 6.73 12.02 -5.53
C TYR A 369 5.70 12.89 -4.80
N ASP A 370 5.55 12.75 -3.48
CA ASP A 370 4.81 13.70 -2.66
C ASP A 370 5.63 14.98 -2.49
N THR A 371 4.93 16.10 -2.46
CA THR A 371 5.54 17.42 -2.32
C THR A 371 5.39 17.87 -0.87
N ASP A 372 6.37 18.58 -0.31
CA ASP A 372 6.28 19.07 1.09
C ASP A 372 5.01 19.89 1.32
N GLU A 373 4.58 20.63 0.31
CA GLU A 373 3.35 21.43 0.33
C GLU A 373 2.08 20.55 0.43
N PHE A 374 2.04 19.43 -0.30
CA PHE A 374 0.95 18.44 -0.19
C PHE A 374 0.98 17.68 1.14
N LEU A 375 2.17 17.31 1.61
CA LEU A 375 2.35 16.61 2.87
C LEU A 375 1.94 17.49 4.07
N GLU A 376 2.32 18.77 4.11
CA GLU A 376 1.84 19.68 5.16
C GLU A 376 0.32 19.93 5.05
N ALA A 377 -0.25 20.03 3.85
CA ALA A 377 -1.71 20.09 3.70
C ALA A 377 -2.40 18.85 4.32
N VAL A 378 -1.89 17.64 4.03
CA VAL A 378 -2.38 16.38 4.61
C VAL A 378 -2.22 16.34 6.13
N LYS A 379 -1.12 16.84 6.70
CA LYS A 379 -0.94 16.99 8.15
C LYS A 379 -1.91 18.00 8.78
N VAL A 380 -2.22 19.09 8.09
CA VAL A 380 -3.19 20.10 8.57
C VAL A 380 -4.59 19.50 8.60
N GLU A 381 -5.03 18.89 7.50
CA GLU A 381 -6.31 18.17 7.40
C GLU A 381 -6.42 17.09 8.49
N HIS A 382 -5.38 16.27 8.65
CA HIS A 382 -5.37 15.20 9.65
C HIS A 382 -5.46 15.72 11.08
N ARG A 383 -4.78 16.83 11.41
CA ARG A 383 -4.88 17.48 12.73
C ARG A 383 -6.24 18.16 12.97
N GLN A 384 -6.93 18.62 11.92
CA GLN A 384 -8.24 19.25 12.02
C GLN A 384 -9.39 18.24 12.14
N HIS A 385 -9.30 17.11 11.44
CA HIS A 385 -10.42 16.17 11.29
C HIS A 385 -10.17 14.78 11.89
N THR A 386 -8.97 14.49 12.42
CA THR A 386 -8.51 13.16 12.90
C THR A 386 -8.60 12.03 11.86
N PHE A 387 -8.89 12.38 10.62
CA PHE A 387 -9.05 11.51 9.47
C PHE A 387 -7.74 11.49 8.68
N ASN A 388 -7.22 10.31 8.35
CA ASN A 388 -6.01 10.18 7.55
C ASN A 388 -6.40 9.99 6.07
N PRO A 389 -6.11 10.95 5.17
CA PRO A 389 -6.42 10.82 3.75
C PRO A 389 -5.74 9.61 3.10
N PHE A 390 -4.57 9.22 3.62
CA PHE A 390 -3.80 8.05 3.17
C PHE A 390 -4.23 6.77 3.89
N GLY A 391 -5.13 6.85 4.89
CA GLY A 391 -5.55 5.74 5.75
C GLY A 391 -6.17 4.56 4.99
N LYS A 392 -6.82 4.85 3.85
CA LYS A 392 -7.38 3.83 2.93
C LYS A 392 -6.36 3.29 1.90
N TRP A 393 -5.11 3.74 1.93
CA TRP A 393 -4.03 3.26 1.04
C TRP A 393 -3.12 2.23 1.70
N TYR A 394 -3.15 2.17 3.04
CA TYR A 394 -2.68 1.00 3.76
C TYR A 394 -3.49 -0.22 3.30
N GLY A 395 -2.80 -1.34 3.09
CA GLY A 395 -3.47 -2.60 2.75
C GLY A 395 -4.47 -3.03 3.82
N PRO A 396 -5.33 -4.02 3.53
CA PRO A 396 -6.03 -4.73 4.60
C PRO A 396 -4.98 -5.17 5.63
N CYS A 397 -5.21 -4.81 6.89
CA CYS A 397 -4.37 -5.24 7.99
C CYS A 397 -4.14 -6.76 7.88
N PRO A 398 -2.90 -7.28 7.95
CA PRO A 398 -2.67 -8.72 7.89
C PRO A 398 -3.27 -9.45 9.10
N CYS A 399 -3.60 -8.69 10.16
CA CYS A 399 -4.40 -9.17 11.29
C CYS A 399 -5.93 -8.99 11.08
N ARG A 400 -6.42 -8.74 9.86
CA ARG A 400 -7.86 -8.67 9.54
C ARG A 400 -8.33 -9.99 8.91
N ILE A 401 -9.40 -10.55 9.48
CA ILE A 401 -10.05 -11.77 8.96
C ILE A 401 -11.49 -11.42 8.65
N ASP A 402 -11.83 -11.36 7.36
CA ASP A 402 -13.19 -11.12 6.88
C ASP A 402 -13.99 -12.42 6.63
N GLU A 403 -13.45 -13.59 7.00
CA GLU A 403 -14.17 -14.86 6.95
C GLU A 403 -14.98 -15.11 8.26
N PRO A 404 -16.31 -14.93 8.28
CA PRO A 404 -17.12 -15.18 9.47
C PRO A 404 -17.11 -16.66 9.89
N ASP A 405 -16.92 -17.59 8.95
CA ASP A 405 -16.92 -19.03 9.19
C ASP A 405 -15.77 -19.49 10.12
N ILE A 406 -14.65 -18.76 10.13
CA ILE A 406 -13.54 -19.00 11.05
C ILE A 406 -13.91 -18.63 12.50
N PHE A 407 -14.87 -17.72 12.69
CA PHE A 407 -15.36 -17.31 14.00
C PHE A 407 -16.61 -18.08 14.47
N THR A 408 -17.42 -18.59 13.55
CA THR A 408 -18.62 -19.40 13.86
C THR A 408 -18.33 -20.90 13.95
N GLY A 409 -17.25 -21.37 13.34
CA GLY A 409 -16.71 -22.71 13.58
C GLY A 409 -16.45 -22.92 15.07
N GLY A 410 -17.18 -23.87 15.66
CA GLY A 410 -16.97 -24.28 17.04
C GLY A 410 -15.53 -24.76 17.25
N PRO A 411 -14.95 -24.58 18.46
CA PRO A 411 -13.54 -24.87 18.69
C PRO A 411 -13.22 -26.33 18.39
N ASP A 412 -12.24 -26.55 17.52
CA ASP A 412 -11.65 -27.88 17.35
C ASP A 412 -11.02 -28.32 18.69
N GLU A 413 -11.57 -29.38 19.29
CA GLU A 413 -11.16 -29.89 20.60
C GLU A 413 -9.67 -30.32 20.63
N ARG A 414 -9.00 -30.40 19.48
CA ARG A 414 -7.56 -30.66 19.38
C ARG A 414 -6.69 -29.46 19.77
N CYS A 415 -7.23 -28.24 19.88
CA CYS A 415 -6.50 -27.05 20.38
C CYS A 415 -6.39 -26.98 21.92
N VAL A 416 -6.28 -28.12 22.60
CA VAL A 416 -6.18 -28.21 24.08
C VAL A 416 -4.70 -28.33 24.49
N HIS A 417 -4.00 -27.19 24.44
CA HIS A 417 -2.67 -26.98 25.02
C HIS A 417 -2.67 -25.64 25.80
N GLY A 418 -1.89 -25.45 26.86
CA GLY A 418 -1.08 -26.40 27.63
C GLY A 418 -1.64 -26.65 29.04
N ALA A 419 -0.83 -27.22 29.94
CA ALA A 419 -1.20 -27.38 31.34
C ALA A 419 -1.41 -26.03 32.04
N SER A 420 -2.21 -26.00 33.12
CA SER A 420 -2.46 -24.80 33.93
C SER A 420 -1.17 -24.30 34.61
N VAL A 421 -0.42 -23.44 33.92
CA VAL A 421 0.76 -22.77 34.49
C VAL A 421 0.28 -21.89 35.66
N GLN A 422 0.74 -22.22 36.86
CA GLN A 422 0.43 -21.45 38.06
C GLN A 422 1.24 -20.14 38.02
N VAL A 423 0.61 -19.09 37.51
CA VAL A 423 1.17 -17.74 37.47
C VAL A 423 1.62 -17.34 38.88
N ILE A 424 2.89 -16.93 38.99
CA ILE A 424 3.47 -16.47 40.24
C ILE A 424 2.88 -15.09 40.57
N PRO A 425 2.18 -14.91 41.71
CA PRO A 425 1.63 -13.60 42.08
C PRO A 425 2.75 -12.58 42.31
N ILE A 426 2.56 -11.34 41.87
CA ILE A 426 3.51 -10.27 42.24
C ILE A 426 3.59 -10.13 43.76
N ARG A 427 4.83 -9.94 44.24
CA ARG A 427 5.17 -9.86 45.67
C ARG A 427 4.32 -8.81 46.38
N GLN A 428 3.74 -9.20 47.52
CA GLN A 428 3.25 -8.23 48.49
C GLN A 428 4.45 -7.62 49.24
N ILE A 429 4.57 -6.30 49.18
CA ILE A 429 5.53 -5.49 49.95
C ILE A 429 4.94 -5.31 51.36
N PRO A 430 5.75 -5.36 52.44
CA PRO A 430 5.22 -5.21 53.80
C PRO A 430 4.62 -3.82 54.05
N THR A 431 3.49 -3.76 54.77
CA THR A 431 2.72 -2.53 55.04
C THR A 431 3.50 -1.48 55.84
N GLU A 432 4.53 -1.90 56.57
CA GLU A 432 5.47 -1.08 57.35
C GLU A 432 6.65 -0.51 56.54
N THR A 433 6.77 -0.88 55.26
CA THR A 433 7.81 -0.37 54.34
C THR A 433 7.75 1.15 54.27
N GLN A 434 8.86 1.84 54.52
CA GLN A 434 8.92 3.29 54.47
C GLN A 434 8.83 3.80 53.03
N VAL A 435 7.92 4.73 52.78
CA VAL A 435 7.65 5.34 51.46
C VAL A 435 7.71 6.86 51.57
N GLU A 436 8.65 7.46 50.87
CA GLU A 436 8.74 8.91 50.71
C GLU A 436 7.89 9.35 49.52
N PHE A 437 6.92 10.23 49.74
CA PHE A 437 6.04 10.74 48.68
C PHE A 437 6.62 12.02 48.09
N VAL A 438 7.30 11.88 46.95
CA VAL A 438 8.07 12.95 46.30
C VAL A 438 7.14 13.92 45.56
N GLU A 439 6.27 13.39 44.70
CA GLU A 439 5.51 14.19 43.72
C GLU A 439 4.16 13.51 43.40
N TYR A 440 3.10 14.29 43.23
CA TYR A 440 1.85 13.82 42.61
C TYR A 440 1.84 14.24 41.14
N LEU A 441 1.69 13.27 40.24
CA LEU A 441 1.75 13.47 38.81
C LEU A 441 0.34 13.83 38.30
N LYS A 442 0.15 15.08 37.84
CA LYS A 442 -1.14 15.64 37.37
C LYS A 442 -1.63 15.04 36.03
N TYR A 443 -1.81 13.73 35.96
CA TYR A 443 -2.41 13.04 34.81
C TYR A 443 -3.94 13.01 34.87
N SER A 444 -4.59 12.79 33.71
CA SER A 444 -6.05 12.65 33.60
C SER A 444 -6.55 11.25 34.00
N SER A 445 -5.95 10.60 34.99
CA SER A 445 -6.24 9.23 35.41
C SER A 445 -7.35 9.17 36.48
N ASN A 446 -8.10 8.07 36.51
CA ASN A 446 -9.11 7.80 37.56
C ASN A 446 -8.48 7.41 38.93
N HIS A 447 -7.16 7.23 38.96
CA HIS A 447 -6.39 6.71 40.08
C HIS A 447 -5.14 7.58 40.28
N PRO A 448 -4.79 7.96 41.54
CA PRO A 448 -3.60 8.75 41.79
C PRO A 448 -2.32 8.05 41.34
N LEU A 449 -1.47 8.81 40.69
CA LEU A 449 -0.14 8.44 40.25
C LEU A 449 0.85 9.32 41.02
N LEU A 450 1.65 8.72 41.90
CA LEU A 450 2.66 9.43 42.68
C LEU A 450 4.05 8.90 42.39
N ARG A 451 5.01 9.79 42.21
CA ARG A 451 6.43 9.46 42.26
C ARG A 451 6.81 9.30 43.73
N VAL A 452 7.35 8.15 44.07
CA VAL A 452 7.75 7.81 45.45
C VAL A 452 9.17 7.30 45.49
N ARG A 453 9.84 7.44 46.64
CA ARG A 453 11.14 6.82 46.90
C ARG A 453 10.97 5.72 47.95
N ILE A 454 11.53 4.54 47.67
CA ILE A 454 11.54 3.38 48.58
C ILE A 454 12.99 2.92 48.70
N GLY A 455 13.58 3.10 49.88
CA GLY A 455 15.03 3.05 50.02
C GLY A 455 15.69 4.18 49.23
N SER A 456 16.62 3.84 48.33
CA SER A 456 17.32 4.81 47.45
C SER A 456 16.75 4.90 46.04
N ALA A 457 15.75 4.08 45.67
CA ALA A 457 15.21 4.00 44.32
C ALA A 457 13.85 4.70 44.19
N GLU A 458 13.58 5.28 43.02
CA GLU A 458 12.33 5.97 42.71
C GLU A 458 11.39 5.10 41.86
N TYR A 459 10.10 5.20 42.17
CA TYR A 459 9.05 4.35 41.62
C TYR A 459 7.79 5.16 41.32
N LEU A 460 6.98 4.65 40.39
CA LEU A 460 5.62 5.09 40.18
C LEU A 460 4.67 4.27 41.07
N LEU A 461 3.92 4.95 41.94
CA LEU A 461 2.92 4.34 42.82
C LEU A 461 1.52 4.66 42.29
N LYS A 462 0.81 3.65 41.77
CA LYS A 462 -0.60 3.75 41.35
C LYS A 462 -1.50 3.26 42.48
N ILE A 463 -2.40 4.12 42.97
CA ILE A 463 -3.18 3.85 44.19
C ILE A 463 -4.68 3.68 43.92
N PHE A 464 -5.30 2.73 44.62
CA PHE A 464 -6.72 2.40 44.53
C PHE A 464 -7.36 2.42 45.93
N SER A 465 -8.46 3.16 46.10
CA SER A 465 -9.38 2.95 47.23
C SER A 465 -10.09 1.61 47.05
N MET A 466 -10.17 0.79 48.10
CA MET A 466 -10.87 -0.50 48.01
C MET A 466 -12.38 -0.39 48.19
N ASN A 467 -12.88 0.72 48.76
CA ASN A 467 -14.31 0.91 49.07
C ASN A 467 -15.01 2.00 48.24
N TRP A 468 -14.27 2.86 47.51
CA TRP A 468 -14.86 3.97 46.75
C TRP A 468 -15.93 3.51 45.75
N LYS A 469 -17.10 4.15 45.84
CA LYS A 469 -18.26 3.98 44.96
C LYS A 469 -18.59 5.33 44.33
N GLY A 470 -18.03 5.58 43.15
CA GLY A 470 -18.22 6.85 42.42
C GLY A 470 -19.71 7.15 42.13
N LYS A 471 -20.08 8.43 42.16
CA LYS A 471 -21.49 8.87 42.05
C LYS A 471 -22.15 8.63 40.68
N LYS A 472 -21.38 8.24 39.65
CA LYS A 472 -21.88 7.97 38.29
C LYS A 472 -21.25 6.73 37.66
N ASN A 473 -21.75 5.57 38.08
CA ASN A 473 -21.74 4.29 37.34
C ASN A 473 -20.39 3.54 37.21
N HIS A 474 -20.49 2.22 37.01
CA HIS A 474 -19.44 1.25 36.62
C HIS A 474 -18.26 0.96 37.60
N ALA A 475 -18.17 -0.32 38.00
CA ALA A 475 -17.04 -1.00 38.66
C ALA A 475 -16.50 -0.38 39.97
N ALA A 476 -16.57 -1.14 41.07
CA ALA A 476 -15.86 -0.78 42.30
C ALA A 476 -14.33 -0.80 42.07
N CYS A 477 -13.60 0.06 42.76
CA CYS A 477 -12.16 0.23 42.55
C CYS A 477 -11.32 -0.97 43.02
N LYS A 478 -11.82 -1.77 43.98
CA LYS A 478 -11.20 -3.06 44.37
C LYS A 478 -11.09 -4.05 43.20
N PRO A 479 -12.16 -4.34 42.42
CA PRO A 479 -12.05 -5.04 41.14
C PRO A 479 -10.97 -4.51 40.19
N ARG A 480 -10.88 -3.19 39.95
CA ARG A 480 -9.84 -2.58 39.09
C ARG A 480 -8.42 -2.91 39.59
N PHE A 481 -8.16 -2.70 40.88
CA PHE A 481 -6.90 -3.07 41.52
C PHE A 481 -6.56 -4.56 41.35
N MET A 482 -7.52 -5.45 41.62
CA MET A 482 -7.32 -6.90 41.51
C MET A 482 -7.01 -7.31 40.07
N THR A 483 -7.73 -6.75 39.08
CA THR A 483 -7.47 -6.96 37.65
C THR A 483 -6.04 -6.58 37.29
N GLU A 484 -5.60 -5.35 37.60
CA GLU A 484 -4.26 -4.88 37.23
C GLU A 484 -3.14 -5.60 37.99
N ARG A 485 -3.33 -5.91 39.27
CA ARG A 485 -2.39 -6.72 40.08
C ARG A 485 -2.21 -8.13 39.50
N ASP A 486 -3.30 -8.75 39.06
CA ASP A 486 -3.27 -10.10 38.49
C ASP A 486 -2.72 -10.06 37.05
N ALA A 487 -2.98 -9.00 36.29
CA ALA A 487 -2.33 -8.73 35.00
C ALA A 487 -0.80 -8.56 35.15
N TYR A 488 -0.32 -7.76 36.11
CA TYR A 488 1.12 -7.64 36.37
C TYR A 488 1.76 -8.94 36.89
N SER A 489 0.99 -9.82 37.53
CA SER A 489 1.44 -11.19 37.85
C SER A 489 1.72 -11.98 36.57
N HIS A 490 0.79 -11.96 35.60
CA HIS A 490 1.00 -12.54 34.27
C HIS A 490 2.18 -11.90 33.52
N LEU A 491 2.20 -10.57 33.39
CA LEU A 491 3.22 -9.82 32.64
C LEU A 491 4.65 -10.01 33.21
N THR A 492 4.77 -10.16 34.53
CA THR A 492 6.05 -10.45 35.18
C THR A 492 6.45 -11.91 34.99
N HIS A 493 5.52 -12.84 35.18
CA HIS A 493 5.76 -14.28 35.04
C HIS A 493 6.15 -14.71 33.61
N HIS A 494 5.54 -14.10 32.59
CA HIS A 494 5.83 -14.36 31.18
C HIS A 494 6.88 -13.39 30.57
N GLY A 495 7.49 -12.53 31.39
CA GLY A 495 8.64 -11.71 31.00
C GLY A 495 8.35 -10.49 30.14
N ALA A 496 7.10 -10.06 29.95
CA ALA A 496 6.78 -8.80 29.27
C ALA A 496 7.36 -7.58 29.99
N CYS A 497 7.40 -7.62 31.34
CA CYS A 497 8.13 -6.64 32.14
C CYS A 497 9.63 -6.61 31.78
N ALA A 498 10.29 -7.77 31.83
CA ALA A 498 11.72 -7.89 31.52
C ALA A 498 12.07 -7.50 30.06
N ALA A 499 11.15 -7.72 29.12
CA ALA A 499 11.27 -7.30 27.72
C ALA A 499 11.00 -5.79 27.49
N GLY A 500 10.65 -5.03 28.54
CA GLY A 500 10.38 -3.59 28.47
C GLY A 500 9.04 -3.21 27.82
N ALA A 501 8.21 -4.18 27.43
CA ALA A 501 6.92 -3.92 26.78
C ALA A 501 5.88 -3.26 27.70
N VAL A 502 6.07 -3.41 29.02
CA VAL A 502 5.32 -2.78 30.11
C VAL A 502 6.31 -2.23 31.15
N PRO A 503 5.88 -1.44 32.16
CA PRO A 503 6.74 -1.06 33.28
C PRO A 503 7.19 -2.29 34.07
N GLN A 504 8.39 -2.28 34.64
CA GLN A 504 8.75 -3.24 35.68
C GLN A 504 7.75 -3.13 36.84
N CYS A 505 7.24 -4.27 37.33
CA CYS A 505 6.43 -4.31 38.55
C CYS A 505 7.26 -4.81 39.73
N HIS A 506 7.44 -3.97 40.73
CA HIS A 506 8.24 -4.26 41.93
C HIS A 506 7.41 -4.89 43.06
N GLY A 507 6.08 -4.89 42.92
CA GLY A 507 5.13 -5.52 43.83
C GLY A 507 3.87 -4.69 44.03
N TRP A 508 3.10 -5.05 45.04
CA TRP A 508 1.94 -4.30 45.51
C TRP A 508 1.92 -4.28 47.03
N PHE A 509 1.19 -3.36 47.67
CA PHE A 509 0.96 -3.42 49.11
C PHE A 509 -0.35 -2.75 49.52
N GLU A 510 -0.81 -3.11 50.72
CA GLU A 510 -1.89 -2.40 51.40
C GLU A 510 -1.29 -1.18 52.09
N LEU A 511 -1.92 -0.02 51.93
CA LEU A 511 -1.41 1.24 52.45
C LEU A 511 -1.77 1.38 53.93
N SER A 512 -0.76 1.64 54.77
CA SER A 512 -0.96 2.06 56.15
C SER A 512 -1.69 3.41 56.19
N ARG A 513 -2.31 3.75 57.33
CA ARG A 513 -2.96 5.06 57.48
C ARG A 513 -1.97 6.23 57.28
N ALA A 514 -0.72 6.06 57.71
CA ALA A 514 0.35 7.04 57.49
C ALA A 514 0.69 7.20 55.99
N HIS A 515 0.71 6.12 55.20
CA HIS A 515 0.93 6.19 53.75
C HIS A 515 -0.23 6.91 53.05
N VAL A 516 -1.47 6.64 53.48
CA VAL A 516 -2.69 7.33 53.05
C VAL A 516 -2.62 8.83 53.34
N ASP A 517 -2.24 9.23 54.55
CA ASP A 517 -2.19 10.64 54.95
C ASP A 517 -1.04 11.39 54.27
N ASN A 518 0.11 10.74 54.06
CA ASN A 518 1.23 11.30 53.29
C ASN A 518 0.89 11.45 51.79
N ALA A 519 0.21 10.48 51.19
CA ALA A 519 -0.27 10.57 49.81
C ALA A 519 -1.28 11.73 49.65
N ASN A 520 -2.22 11.87 50.58
CA ASN A 520 -3.12 13.04 50.66
C ASN A 520 -2.34 14.36 50.74
N ALA A 521 -1.30 14.44 51.57
CA ALA A 521 -0.50 15.65 51.73
C ALA A 521 0.24 16.03 50.43
N ALA A 522 0.78 15.04 49.69
CA ALA A 522 1.41 15.26 48.39
C ALA A 522 0.40 15.73 47.33
N ILE A 523 -0.80 15.12 47.27
CA ILE A 523 -1.89 15.54 46.37
C ILE A 523 -2.34 16.97 46.68
N ARG A 524 -2.61 17.29 47.97
CA ARG A 524 -3.01 18.64 48.38
C ARG A 524 -1.95 19.69 48.04
N ARG A 525 -0.66 19.36 48.18
CA ARG A 525 0.44 20.26 47.80
C ARG A 525 0.46 20.58 46.31
N ALA A 526 0.18 19.59 45.45
CA ALA A 526 0.10 19.80 44.00
C ALA A 526 -1.13 20.63 43.55
N TYR A 527 -2.14 20.72 44.41
CA TYR A 527 -3.37 21.50 44.21
C TYR A 527 -3.51 22.63 45.25
N ALA A 528 -2.39 23.26 45.63
CA ALA A 528 -2.39 24.39 46.56
C ALA A 528 -3.07 25.64 45.95
N ASP A 529 -2.84 25.89 44.65
CA ASP A 529 -3.27 27.09 43.93
C ASP A 529 -4.52 26.85 43.04
N GLU A 530 -4.97 25.60 42.91
CA GLU A 530 -6.07 25.19 42.03
C GLU A 530 -7.00 24.20 42.75
N PRO A 531 -8.33 24.35 42.69
CA PRO A 531 -9.24 23.34 43.24
C PRO A 531 -9.02 21.99 42.51
N PRO A 532 -8.80 20.86 43.24
CA PRO A 532 -8.55 19.58 42.61
C PRO A 532 -9.73 19.15 41.73
N PRO A 533 -9.49 18.54 40.56
CA PRO A 533 -10.58 18.08 39.70
C PRO A 533 -11.53 17.16 40.46
N TRP A 534 -12.83 17.28 40.18
CA TRP A 534 -13.89 16.43 40.74
C TRP A 534 -13.70 14.90 40.60
N LEU A 535 -12.76 14.47 39.74
CA LEU A 535 -12.36 13.08 39.52
C LEU A 535 -11.26 12.62 40.50
N VAL A 536 -10.46 13.55 41.02
CA VAL A 536 -9.42 13.38 42.05
C VAL A 536 -10.02 13.58 43.47
N SER A 537 -11.36 13.59 43.57
CA SER A 537 -12.10 13.64 44.83
C SER A 537 -11.65 12.50 45.75
N PRO A 538 -11.53 12.76 47.07
CA PRO A 538 -10.41 12.31 47.86
C PRO A 538 -10.39 10.79 48.03
N VAL A 539 -9.29 10.17 47.60
CA VAL A 539 -9.16 8.71 47.50
C VAL A 539 -9.14 8.02 48.88
N PHE A 540 -9.03 8.78 49.98
CA PHE A 540 -8.90 8.23 51.34
C PHE A 540 -9.58 9.02 52.48
N GLU A 541 -10.35 10.09 52.20
CA GLU A 541 -10.96 10.89 53.29
C GLU A 541 -12.09 10.15 54.03
N ASP A 542 -12.67 9.11 53.41
CA ASP A 542 -13.61 8.18 54.06
C ASP A 542 -12.92 7.17 55.00
N GLY A 543 -11.58 7.15 55.05
CA GLY A 543 -10.81 6.17 55.82
C GLY A 543 -10.79 4.77 55.22
N SER A 544 -11.17 4.60 53.95
CA SER A 544 -11.17 3.29 53.29
C SER A 544 -9.77 2.65 53.22
N PRO A 545 -9.68 1.31 53.42
CA PRO A 545 -8.47 0.57 53.08
C PRO A 545 -8.13 0.78 51.61
N SER A 546 -6.83 0.88 51.32
CA SER A 546 -6.34 1.15 49.97
C SER A 546 -5.17 0.25 49.66
N ALA A 547 -5.03 -0.09 48.38
CA ALA A 547 -3.91 -0.87 47.88
C ALA A 547 -3.21 -0.08 46.77
N ALA A 548 -1.92 -0.34 46.58
CA ALA A 548 -1.12 0.30 45.55
C ALA A 548 -0.22 -0.69 44.84
N ILE A 549 0.05 -0.42 43.56
CA ILE A 549 0.99 -1.19 42.73
C ILE A 549 2.23 -0.32 42.53
N VAL A 550 3.42 -0.92 42.69
CA VAL A 550 4.72 -0.26 42.57
C VAL A 550 5.31 -0.60 41.21
N LEU A 551 5.46 0.41 40.37
CA LEU A 551 5.91 0.32 38.99
C LEU A 551 7.21 1.09 38.76
N GLU A 552 7.91 0.75 37.69
CA GLU A 552 9.00 1.53 37.09
C GLU A 552 8.54 2.99 36.90
N TYR A 553 9.28 3.95 37.45
CA TYR A 553 9.07 5.36 37.12
C TYR A 553 9.68 5.63 35.73
N LEU A 554 8.88 6.21 34.83
CA LEU A 554 9.24 6.47 33.43
C LEU A 554 9.40 7.99 33.21
N PRO A 555 10.50 8.61 33.68
CA PRO A 555 10.76 10.02 33.45
C PRO A 555 10.84 10.31 31.95
N GLU A 556 10.48 11.53 31.57
CA GLU A 556 10.61 12.06 30.20
C GLU A 556 9.90 11.25 29.09
N SER A 557 9.08 10.26 29.46
CA SER A 557 8.26 9.52 28.50
C SER A 557 7.23 10.41 27.81
N GLU A 558 7.08 10.25 26.50
CA GLU A 558 6.09 10.93 25.66
C GLU A 558 4.82 10.08 25.50
N GLU A 559 3.69 10.71 25.18
CA GLU A 559 2.53 10.01 24.59
C GLU A 559 2.83 9.73 23.12
N ILE A 560 2.33 8.63 22.53
CA ILE A 560 2.39 8.48 21.07
C ILE A 560 1.35 9.40 20.44
N THR A 561 1.82 10.36 19.62
CA THR A 561 1.00 11.36 18.94
C THR A 561 1.26 11.35 17.44
N LEU A 562 0.42 12.09 16.70
CA LEU A 562 0.54 12.27 15.24
C LEU A 562 1.87 12.91 14.81
N ASP A 563 2.50 13.69 15.71
CA ASP A 563 3.75 14.41 15.43
C ASP A 563 5.01 13.60 15.81
N ASN A 564 4.91 12.56 16.65
CA ASN A 564 6.06 11.73 17.05
C ASN A 564 5.99 10.25 16.60
N VAL A 565 4.84 9.76 16.12
CA VAL A 565 4.72 8.41 15.59
C VAL A 565 5.49 8.25 14.27
N THR A 566 6.23 7.15 14.16
CA THR A 566 6.95 6.75 12.95
C THR A 566 6.66 5.27 12.67
N PRO A 567 6.92 4.74 11.47
CA PRO A 567 6.64 3.34 11.16
C PRO A 567 7.37 2.36 12.11
N ALA A 568 8.61 2.70 12.50
CA ALA A 568 9.39 1.95 13.48
C ALA A 568 8.79 2.04 14.91
N ARG A 569 8.24 3.18 15.31
CA ARG A 569 7.56 3.35 16.61
C ARG A 569 6.21 2.65 16.66
N ALA A 570 5.47 2.65 15.55
CA ALA A 570 4.28 1.82 15.40
C ALA A 570 4.61 0.33 15.48
N GLU A 571 5.72 -0.12 14.86
CA GLU A 571 6.18 -1.50 15.00
C GLU A 571 6.55 -1.83 16.45
N LEU A 572 7.29 -0.95 17.14
CA LEU A 572 7.60 -1.12 18.57
C LEU A 572 6.32 -1.22 19.43
N ALA A 573 5.30 -0.40 19.15
CA ALA A 573 4.01 -0.45 19.86
C ALA A 573 3.26 -1.78 19.63
N VAL A 574 3.15 -2.24 18.38
CA VAL A 574 2.48 -3.51 18.06
C VAL A 574 3.29 -4.71 18.57
N ARG A 575 4.63 -4.65 18.57
CA ARG A 575 5.51 -5.64 19.21
C ARG A 575 5.32 -5.68 20.74
N SER A 576 5.21 -4.53 21.40
CA SER A 576 4.98 -4.46 22.85
C SER A 576 3.60 -5.00 23.23
N LEU A 577 2.55 -4.67 22.48
CA LEU A 577 1.23 -5.30 22.64
C LEU A 577 1.29 -6.82 22.39
N SER A 578 2.07 -7.28 21.40
CA SER A 578 2.27 -8.72 21.19
C SER A 578 2.91 -9.40 22.40
N ARG A 579 3.89 -8.78 23.08
CA ARG A 579 4.46 -9.29 24.35
C ARG A 579 3.44 -9.33 25.50
N VAL A 580 2.56 -8.33 25.59
CA VAL A 580 1.42 -8.33 26.53
C VAL A 580 0.49 -9.52 26.25
N HIS A 581 0.17 -9.78 24.97
CA HIS A 581 -0.67 -10.91 24.58
C HIS A 581 0.01 -12.27 24.83
N CYS A 582 1.33 -12.40 24.56
CA CYS A 582 2.12 -13.58 24.92
C CYS A 582 2.17 -13.85 26.45
N SER A 583 1.76 -12.88 27.27
CA SER A 583 1.57 -13.07 28.73
C SER A 583 0.16 -13.54 29.11
N TYR A 584 -0.69 -13.82 28.12
CA TYR A 584 -2.12 -14.14 28.25
C TYR A 584 -2.99 -13.02 28.86
N VAL A 585 -2.58 -11.76 28.68
CA VAL A 585 -3.32 -10.55 29.09
C VAL A 585 -3.90 -9.84 27.86
N VAL A 586 -5.22 -9.72 27.77
CA VAL A 586 -5.89 -8.77 26.87
C VAL A 586 -5.97 -7.43 27.62
N HIS A 587 -5.51 -6.33 27.05
CA HIS A 587 -5.41 -5.02 27.71
C HIS A 587 -6.77 -4.35 27.94
N GLY A 588 -7.68 -4.42 26.95
CA GLY A 588 -9.04 -3.88 27.01
C GLY A 588 -9.19 -2.39 26.68
N ASP A 589 -8.12 -1.60 26.63
CA ASP A 589 -8.15 -0.16 26.31
C ASP A 589 -6.89 0.33 25.54
N VAL A 590 -6.19 -0.53 24.80
CA VAL A 590 -4.93 -0.15 24.12
C VAL A 590 -5.10 0.92 23.03
N THR A 591 -6.33 1.14 22.55
CA THR A 591 -6.67 2.17 21.55
C THR A 591 -6.68 3.59 22.10
N ASN A 592 -6.67 3.74 23.43
CA ASN A 592 -6.48 5.02 24.10
C ASN A 592 -4.98 5.32 24.14
N MET A 593 -4.48 6.15 23.21
CA MET A 593 -3.02 6.33 22.99
C MET A 593 -2.23 6.85 24.20
N LYS A 594 -2.91 7.40 25.22
CA LYS A 594 -2.33 7.69 26.54
C LYS A 594 -1.72 6.48 27.22
N ASN A 595 -2.26 5.29 26.94
CA ASN A 595 -1.80 4.00 27.44
C ASN A 595 -0.56 3.49 26.68
N LEU A 596 -0.08 4.20 25.64
CA LEU A 596 1.16 3.91 24.93
C LEU A 596 2.15 5.05 25.13
N ARG A 597 3.23 4.77 25.85
CA ARG A 597 4.30 5.74 26.11
C ARG A 597 5.53 5.43 25.28
N LEU A 598 6.05 6.44 24.59
CA LEU A 598 7.33 6.42 23.92
C LEU A 598 8.42 6.87 24.90
N ILE A 599 9.44 6.04 25.09
CA ILE A 599 10.70 6.41 25.75
C ILE A 599 11.72 6.56 24.63
N ARG A 600 12.35 7.73 24.56
CA ARG A 600 13.37 8.02 23.55
C ARG A 600 14.66 7.26 23.84
N GLY A 601 15.29 6.77 22.79
CA GLY A 601 16.65 6.27 22.83
C GLY A 601 17.67 7.38 23.11
N HIS A 602 18.68 7.07 23.93
CA HIS A 602 19.80 7.96 24.22
C HIS A 602 21.13 7.22 23.98
N GLY A 603 21.99 7.78 23.12
CA GLY A 603 23.21 7.12 22.68
C GLY A 603 22.88 5.84 21.92
N ASP A 604 23.49 4.72 22.34
CA ASP A 604 23.29 3.39 21.71
C ASP A 604 22.00 2.68 22.17
N THR A 605 21.21 3.27 23.08
CA THR A 605 19.92 2.70 23.48
C THR A 605 18.83 3.06 22.45
N PRO A 606 18.05 2.09 21.94
CA PRO A 606 16.97 2.36 20.98
C PRO A 606 15.71 2.90 21.68
N ASP A 607 14.81 3.51 20.89
CA ASP A 607 13.45 3.85 21.35
C ASP A 607 12.72 2.61 21.91
N ARG A 608 11.97 2.80 23.00
CA ARG A 608 11.12 1.78 23.65
C ARG A 608 9.69 2.28 23.71
N VAL A 609 8.72 1.45 23.31
CA VAL A 609 7.29 1.72 23.55
C VAL A 609 6.79 0.86 24.70
N VAL A 610 6.10 1.48 25.65
CA VAL A 610 5.58 0.86 26.88
C VAL A 610 4.07 0.96 26.92
N VAL A 611 3.42 -0.18 27.18
CA VAL A 611 1.97 -0.30 27.37
C VAL A 611 1.62 -0.12 28.86
N LEU A 612 0.63 0.73 29.17
CA LEU A 612 0.21 1.13 30.51
C LEU A 612 -1.27 0.84 30.78
N ASP A 613 -1.66 0.96 32.06
CA ASP A 613 -3.04 0.92 32.58
C ASP A 613 -3.83 -0.38 32.28
N PHE A 614 -3.52 -1.42 33.03
CA PHE A 614 -4.15 -2.74 32.89
C PHE A 614 -5.41 -2.90 33.78
N ASP A 615 -6.06 -1.83 34.21
CA ASP A 615 -7.22 -1.94 35.11
C ASP A 615 -8.52 -2.42 34.40
N HIS A 616 -8.55 -2.28 33.08
CA HIS A 616 -9.59 -2.77 32.16
C HIS A 616 -9.27 -4.16 31.54
N SER A 617 -8.15 -4.78 31.93
CA SER A 617 -7.60 -5.98 31.30
C SER A 617 -8.38 -7.26 31.58
N ARG A 618 -8.06 -8.32 30.84
CA ARG A 618 -8.68 -9.65 30.95
C ARG A 618 -7.65 -10.76 30.79
N MET A 619 -7.39 -11.47 31.88
CA MET A 619 -6.51 -12.63 31.92
C MET A 619 -7.26 -13.93 31.54
N SER A 620 -6.52 -14.94 31.10
CA SER A 620 -7.05 -16.25 30.75
C SER A 620 -7.54 -17.07 31.96
N SER A 621 -8.83 -16.97 32.29
CA SER A 621 -9.49 -18.14 32.89
C SER A 621 -9.67 -19.20 31.79
N TRP A 622 -8.85 -20.26 31.85
CA TRP A 622 -8.66 -21.26 30.78
C TRP A 622 -9.92 -21.96 30.26
N LYS A 623 -11.06 -21.82 30.96
CA LYS A 623 -12.37 -22.40 30.62
C LYS A 623 -12.98 -21.89 29.29
N ARG A 624 -12.43 -20.85 28.64
CA ARG A 624 -12.88 -20.32 27.34
C ARG A 624 -11.71 -19.78 26.49
N ALA A 625 -10.80 -20.65 26.06
CA ALA A 625 -9.61 -20.25 25.28
C ALA A 625 -9.93 -19.60 23.90
N TRP A 626 -10.82 -20.19 23.10
CA TRP A 626 -11.09 -19.70 21.73
C TRP A 626 -11.67 -18.26 21.68
N PRO A 627 -12.69 -17.89 22.48
CA PRO A 627 -13.15 -16.50 22.58
C PRO A 627 -12.13 -15.50 23.16
N LEU A 628 -10.96 -15.97 23.62
CA LEU A 628 -9.85 -15.12 24.07
C LEU A 628 -8.78 -14.96 22.99
N ARG A 629 -8.46 -16.00 22.20
CA ARG A 629 -7.62 -15.88 20.98
C ARG A 629 -8.15 -14.80 20.04
N ILE A 630 -9.46 -14.81 19.79
CA ILE A 630 -10.17 -13.78 19.02
C ILE A 630 -10.01 -12.38 19.64
N ARG A 631 -9.92 -12.25 20.97
CA ARG A 631 -9.73 -10.95 21.65
C ARG A 631 -8.32 -10.42 21.52
N PHE A 632 -7.29 -11.26 21.74
CA PHE A 632 -5.90 -10.88 21.48
C PHE A 632 -5.73 -10.44 20.02
N TYR A 633 -6.33 -11.18 19.08
CA TYR A 633 -6.23 -10.89 17.65
C TYR A 633 -6.94 -9.58 17.27
N ASN A 634 -8.20 -9.40 17.70
CA ASN A 634 -8.94 -8.16 17.44
C ASN A 634 -8.27 -6.93 18.09
N GLU A 635 -7.70 -7.07 19.29
CA GLU A 635 -6.98 -5.98 19.96
C GLU A 635 -5.70 -5.60 19.22
N LEU A 636 -4.93 -6.60 18.75
CA LEU A 636 -3.74 -6.37 17.91
C LEU A 636 -4.11 -5.71 16.57
N MET A 637 -5.14 -6.22 15.89
CA MET A 637 -5.68 -5.66 14.66
C MET A 637 -6.13 -4.21 14.85
N THR A 638 -6.81 -3.90 15.96
CA THR A 638 -7.33 -2.54 16.21
C THR A 638 -6.20 -1.58 16.54
N LEU A 639 -5.17 -2.00 17.29
CA LEU A 639 -3.98 -1.16 17.50
C LEU A 639 -3.21 -0.94 16.18
N TRP A 640 -2.97 -2.01 15.40
CA TRP A 640 -2.32 -1.91 14.10
C TRP A 640 -3.07 -0.94 13.18
N ALA A 641 -4.39 -1.08 13.09
CA ALA A 641 -5.23 -0.21 12.28
C ALA A 641 -5.13 1.24 12.75
N HIS A 642 -5.22 1.49 14.06
CA HIS A 642 -5.11 2.84 14.61
C HIS A 642 -3.73 3.47 14.32
N LEU A 643 -2.63 2.76 14.59
CA LEU A 643 -1.28 3.29 14.36
C LEU A 643 -0.99 3.54 12.89
N TYR A 644 -1.18 2.54 12.03
CA TYR A 644 -0.84 2.63 10.62
C TYR A 644 -1.92 3.39 9.83
N SER A 645 -3.15 2.87 9.77
CA SER A 645 -4.22 3.46 8.95
C SER A 645 -4.78 4.79 9.47
N TRP A 646 -4.53 5.19 10.73
CA TRP A 646 -4.98 6.49 11.25
C TRP A 646 -3.80 7.39 11.62
N MET A 647 -2.91 6.98 12.52
CA MET A 647 -1.97 7.92 13.15
C MET A 647 -0.73 8.32 12.34
N ILE A 648 -0.30 7.56 11.32
CA ILE A 648 0.87 7.92 10.51
C ILE A 648 0.40 8.74 9.29
N PRO A 649 0.53 10.08 9.28
CA PRO A 649 -0.10 10.93 8.26
C PRO A 649 0.67 11.00 6.93
N MET A 650 1.89 10.48 6.88
CA MET A 650 2.80 10.61 5.73
C MET A 650 2.98 9.35 4.91
N GLN A 651 2.80 8.16 5.51
CA GLN A 651 3.32 6.94 4.91
C GLN A 651 2.28 6.31 3.98
N ARG A 652 2.44 6.54 2.67
CA ARG A 652 1.87 5.63 1.67
C ARG A 652 2.51 4.24 1.90
N THR A 653 1.72 3.20 2.19
CA THR A 653 2.22 1.81 2.36
C THR A 653 1.68 0.86 1.28
N TYR A 654 2.48 -0.16 0.95
CA TYR A 654 2.17 -1.03 -0.19
C TYR A 654 1.23 -2.17 0.23
N CYS A 655 0.26 -2.47 -0.63
CA CYS A 655 -0.39 -3.77 -0.68
C CYS A 655 -0.99 -3.97 -2.08
N LYS A 656 -0.12 -4.04 -3.10
CA LYS A 656 -0.49 -4.64 -4.39
C LYS A 656 -0.25 -6.15 -4.29
N ALA A 657 -1.00 -6.94 -5.04
CA ALA A 657 -0.84 -8.39 -5.09
C ALA A 657 0.45 -8.83 -5.82
N THR A 658 1.62 -8.53 -5.25
CA THR A 658 2.75 -9.45 -5.39
C THR A 658 2.29 -10.79 -4.82
N LYS A 659 2.35 -11.84 -5.64
CA LYS A 659 2.14 -13.24 -5.27
C LYS A 659 2.61 -13.49 -3.83
N HIS A 660 1.74 -14.06 -2.99
CA HIS A 660 2.15 -14.58 -1.68
C HIS A 660 3.38 -15.50 -1.88
N PRO A 661 4.39 -15.54 -1.00
CA PRO A 661 5.59 -16.40 -1.13
C PRO A 661 5.33 -17.93 -1.06
N HIS A 662 4.11 -18.37 -1.38
CA HIS A 662 3.73 -19.75 -1.65
C HIS A 662 3.17 -19.95 -3.08
N ALA A 663 2.89 -18.88 -3.83
CA ALA A 663 2.74 -18.93 -5.29
C ALA A 663 4.12 -18.88 -5.97
N ILE A 664 4.97 -19.83 -5.57
CA ILE A 664 6.23 -20.17 -6.21
C ILE A 664 5.93 -20.74 -7.61
N GLU A 665 6.90 -20.65 -8.51
CA GLU A 665 6.82 -21.14 -9.88
C GLU A 665 6.57 -22.66 -9.94
N LEU A 666 5.67 -23.05 -10.85
CA LEU A 666 5.41 -24.40 -11.36
C LEU A 666 5.22 -24.30 -12.88
#